data_AF-A0A976HPQ2-F1
#
_entry.id   AF-A0A976HPQ2-F1
#
_cell.length_a   1.000
_cell.length_b   1.000
_cell.length_c   1.000
_cell.angle_alpha   90.00
_cell.angle_beta   90.00
_cell.angle_gamma   90.00
#
_symmetry.space_group_name_H-M   'P 1'
#
loop_
_entity.id
_entity.type
_entity.pdbx_description
1 polymer ?
#
loop_
_entity_poly.entity_id
_entity_poly.type
_entity_poly.pdbx_seq_one_letter_code
_entity_poly.pdbx_strand_id
1 'polypeptide(L)'
;MACQAQTATVVEYYNRTLDSYFLTGRPSEQAALDGVADFVRTGMTFRAFSASSAPPDATRICRYYISQTAPFVSSHFYGDEGGDCAAIAAANLPTFSNEGLDFAIAKAVAGESCPVTAPFTIYRAFRPQNTAAPKKSPNHQYSASFSSYNAMVSAGWSGEGPQFCATSATAVSITQAAGTDIKSWLTTDVTARLSIAGSWFAGVASAGVIGPYWNVVRTGVSQREGISLGGWGFNGWPPTRTNDVSPIKAALFEQGENGLLSDGAVKLGNPQTRGAGSVIVADFNGDRRDDLVMLAHNESPFLWQPSTAWMSRADGGFDRIELPDNVMAHDARLIRWLDGKPRILARSFGGSGNNGQGAGFHLLYEWKGSNFTVDRSLGNLGGMSIAAFGTKADATNWLFVGGSNGGGPGQPQWAASNPMLNYAYRYANGTLLSPPIALPKPYFNDKAAYAGFKSEWDPASKSHTSRLWVSDLNQDGLPDVLAAQEIWSGANGLAKSKFQLMLNRGGGSFSDDTDSLAPEYSEDAYIDYSVRLVDVDGSGIDTMFLSSNSVFRETEDATRQGQYVLVNDGTGRLYVAMRDEFRAMRAQIGAYINRQLPAVGSGTSVTVTQQFIAYRTAAGTLNFAAVARYFTPAQTSAGEYRFVVVNVPLQINLATDFRRPISIPSRNGSRRIRTFAGNDVIYRAVTDPDCLVDGGLGNNKVVYPGKRADWSVVREDGLLRIRPTAGPGGTDTLLRVQSAQFDDVTVDLTKL
;
A
#
# COMPACT_ATOMS: atom_id res chain seq x y z
N MET A 1 -4.41 13.01 54.41
CA MET A 1 -5.00 13.62 53.19
C MET A 1 -4.31 12.97 52.00
N ALA A 2 -5.04 12.47 51.00
CA ALA A 2 -4.42 12.07 49.74
C ALA A 2 -4.21 13.33 48.89
N CYS A 3 -3.00 13.54 48.37
CA CYS A 3 -2.74 14.61 47.41
C CYS A 3 -3.40 14.23 46.08
N GLN A 4 -4.36 15.02 45.60
CA GLN A 4 -4.94 14.79 44.28
C GLN A 4 -3.95 15.23 43.19
N ALA A 5 -3.86 14.46 42.11
CA ALA A 5 -2.99 14.77 40.98
C ALA A 5 -3.48 16.05 40.27
N GLN A 6 -2.69 17.12 40.33
CA GLN A 6 -2.99 18.37 39.64
C GLN A 6 -2.66 18.23 38.14
N THR A 7 -3.60 18.58 37.28
CA THR A 7 -3.37 18.62 35.83
C THR A 7 -2.61 19.88 35.41
N ALA A 8 -1.75 19.73 34.41
CA ALA A 8 -0.99 20.79 33.76
C ALA A 8 -1.32 20.82 32.26
N THR A 9 -1.25 22.01 31.66
CA THR A 9 -1.22 22.15 30.19
C THR A 9 0.22 22.41 29.82
N VAL A 10 0.85 21.49 29.09
CA VAL A 10 2.15 21.74 28.46
C VAL A 10 1.91 22.57 27.20
N VAL A 11 2.70 23.64 27.04
CA VAL A 11 2.57 24.59 25.93
C VAL A 11 3.89 24.64 25.17
N GLU A 12 3.82 24.61 23.84
CA GLU A 12 4.97 24.83 22.97
C GLU A 12 5.12 26.31 22.60
N TYR A 13 6.36 26.79 22.72
CA TYR A 13 6.81 28.09 22.30
C TYR A 13 7.88 27.95 21.21
N TYR A 14 7.83 28.83 20.22
CA TYR A 14 8.88 29.03 19.23
C TYR A 14 9.64 30.32 19.54
N ASN A 15 10.98 30.22 19.62
CA ASN A 15 11.87 31.38 19.74
C ASN A 15 12.33 31.83 18.35
N ARG A 16 11.96 33.05 17.96
CA ARG A 16 12.26 33.60 16.62
C ARG A 16 13.76 33.83 16.37
N THR A 17 14.52 34.16 17.41
CA THR A 17 15.94 34.54 17.31
C THR A 17 16.86 33.33 17.21
N LEU A 18 16.54 32.25 17.92
CA LEU A 18 17.29 30.99 17.94
C LEU A 18 16.75 29.94 16.94
N ASP A 19 15.57 30.19 16.35
CA ASP A 19 14.80 29.26 15.49
C ASP A 19 14.54 27.92 16.21
N SER A 20 14.24 27.96 17.51
CA SER A 20 14.16 26.79 18.39
C SER A 20 12.82 26.68 19.10
N TYR A 21 12.36 25.44 19.31
CA TYR A 21 11.16 25.13 20.06
C TYR A 21 11.48 24.82 21.52
N PHE A 22 10.52 25.15 22.39
CA PHE A 22 10.60 25.01 23.84
C PHE A 22 9.24 24.57 24.39
N LEU A 23 9.25 23.65 25.35
CA LEU A 23 8.05 23.21 26.07
C LEU A 23 8.13 23.59 27.55
N THR A 24 6.98 23.88 28.14
CA THR A 24 6.88 23.96 29.60
C THR A 24 5.51 23.57 30.12
N GLY A 25 5.48 22.76 31.18
CA GLY A 25 4.31 22.50 32.01
C GLY A 25 4.14 23.49 33.17
N ARG A 26 5.12 24.37 33.44
CA ARG A 26 5.18 25.26 34.60
C ARG A 26 4.44 26.59 34.32
N PRO A 27 3.34 26.91 35.04
CA PRO A 27 2.56 28.12 34.77
C PRO A 27 3.33 29.44 34.93
N SER A 28 4.29 29.51 35.85
CA SER A 28 5.15 30.68 36.04
C SER A 28 6.10 30.93 34.87
N GLU A 29 6.59 29.86 34.24
CA GLU A 29 7.48 29.93 33.08
C GLU A 29 6.70 30.28 31.81
N GLN A 30 5.49 29.74 31.65
CA GLN A 30 4.56 30.17 30.60
C GLN A 30 4.29 31.67 30.67
N ALA A 31 3.95 32.18 31.86
CA ALA A 31 3.70 33.61 32.07
C ALA A 31 4.95 34.49 31.83
N ALA A 32 6.15 33.98 32.12
CA ALA A 32 7.40 34.68 31.81
C ALA A 32 7.67 34.72 30.29
N LEU A 33 7.49 33.60 29.58
CA LEU A 33 7.72 33.49 28.14
C LEU A 33 6.69 34.30 27.33
N ASP A 34 5.44 34.36 27.77
CA ASP A 34 4.41 35.23 27.19
C ASP A 34 4.78 36.73 27.26
N GLY A 35 5.64 37.11 28.21
CA GLY A 35 6.18 38.46 28.36
C GLY A 35 7.45 38.76 27.54
N VAL A 36 8.05 37.76 26.88
CA VAL A 36 9.29 37.92 26.11
C VAL A 36 8.99 37.95 24.61
N ALA A 37 9.23 39.10 23.97
CA ALA A 37 8.84 39.36 22.58
C ALA A 37 9.35 38.35 21.54
N ASP A 38 10.49 37.69 21.78
CA ASP A 38 11.08 36.70 20.88
C ASP A 38 10.40 35.32 20.93
N PHE A 39 9.64 35.02 21.99
CA PHE A 39 8.89 33.78 22.13
C PHE A 39 7.44 33.94 21.64
N VAL A 40 6.91 32.88 21.04
CA VAL A 40 5.54 32.83 20.52
C VAL A 40 4.95 31.46 20.81
N ARG A 41 3.76 31.40 21.41
CA ARG A 41 3.00 30.14 21.49
C ARG A 41 2.70 29.63 20.07
N THR A 42 3.04 28.38 19.76
CA THR A 42 2.82 27.81 18.41
C THR A 42 1.36 27.41 18.16
N GLY A 43 0.55 27.36 19.22
CA GLY A 43 -0.77 26.73 19.22
C GLY A 43 -0.73 25.25 19.59
N MET A 44 0.44 24.61 19.61
CA MET A 44 0.57 23.24 20.12
C MET A 44 0.48 23.22 21.64
N THR A 45 -0.41 22.39 22.17
CA THR A 45 -0.54 22.13 23.61
C THR A 45 -0.92 20.68 23.86
N PHE A 46 -0.63 20.16 25.06
CA PHE A 46 -1.18 18.87 25.50
C PHE A 46 -1.38 18.83 27.02
N ARG A 47 -2.25 17.93 27.48
CA ARG A 47 -2.54 17.72 28.90
C ARG A 47 -1.61 16.68 29.52
N ALA A 48 -1.09 17.04 30.68
CA ALA A 48 -0.20 16.26 31.52
C ALA A 48 -0.58 16.46 33.00
N PHE A 49 0.20 15.91 33.93
CA PHE A 49 0.15 16.21 35.35
C PHE A 49 1.31 17.12 35.76
N SER A 50 1.16 17.90 36.83
CA SER A 50 2.30 18.58 37.45
C SER A 50 3.30 17.54 37.98
N ALA A 51 4.59 17.73 37.72
CA ALA A 51 5.63 16.83 38.22
C ALA A 51 5.66 16.72 39.76
N SER A 52 5.20 17.75 40.47
CA SER A 52 5.11 17.78 41.94
C SER A 52 3.95 16.97 42.52
N SER A 53 2.99 16.55 41.69
CA SER A 53 1.79 15.81 42.07
C SER A 53 1.49 14.70 41.06
N ALA A 54 2.53 14.05 40.52
CA ALA A 54 2.38 12.96 39.57
C ALA A 54 1.65 11.77 40.22
N PRO A 55 0.62 11.18 39.58
CA PRO A 55 0.03 9.93 40.06
C PRO A 55 1.01 8.76 39.88
N PRO A 56 0.85 7.65 40.63
CA PRO A 56 1.86 6.58 40.71
C PRO A 56 2.17 5.85 39.39
N ASP A 57 1.26 5.93 38.42
CA ASP A 57 1.30 5.35 37.09
C ASP A 57 1.80 6.32 36.00
N ALA A 58 1.98 7.61 36.32
CA ALA A 58 2.56 8.58 35.41
C ALA A 58 4.10 8.61 35.51
N THR A 59 4.76 8.66 34.37
CA THR A 59 6.21 8.87 34.29
C THR A 59 6.53 10.36 34.33
N ARG A 60 7.42 10.78 35.22
CA ARG A 60 7.88 12.18 35.28
C ARG A 60 8.88 12.44 34.16
N ILE A 61 8.80 13.63 33.57
CA ILE A 61 9.63 14.06 32.45
C ILE A 61 10.63 15.09 32.95
N CYS A 62 11.92 14.82 32.78
CA CYS A 62 12.97 15.79 33.08
C CYS A 62 13.15 16.77 31.92
N ARG A 63 13.75 17.93 32.21
CA ARG A 63 14.26 18.85 31.21
C ARG A 63 15.76 19.06 31.41
N TYR A 64 16.53 18.92 30.35
CA TYR A 64 17.94 19.30 30.30
C TYR A 64 18.11 20.48 29.36
N TYR A 65 18.81 21.53 29.82
CA TYR A 65 19.34 22.59 28.97
C TYR A 65 20.72 22.18 28.44
N ILE A 66 20.92 22.32 27.13
CA ILE A 66 22.15 21.97 26.42
C ILE A 66 22.77 23.26 25.90
N SER A 67 23.99 23.59 26.37
CA SER A 67 24.68 24.84 26.06
C SER A 67 26.10 24.59 25.56
N GLN A 68 26.43 25.17 24.40
CA GLN A 68 27.77 25.12 23.82
C GLN A 68 28.02 26.38 22.99
N THR A 69 29.25 26.91 23.02
CA THR A 69 29.63 28.13 22.31
C THR A 69 30.19 27.88 20.90
N ALA A 70 30.80 26.72 20.66
CA ALA A 70 31.36 26.32 19.37
C ALA A 70 31.25 24.78 19.18
N PRO A 71 30.41 24.28 18.24
CA PRO A 71 29.34 25.01 17.55
C PRO A 71 28.34 25.62 18.55
N PHE A 72 27.58 26.62 18.11
CA PHE A 72 26.60 27.27 18.98
C PHE A 72 25.38 26.36 19.20
N VAL A 73 25.16 25.96 20.45
CA VAL A 73 24.01 25.16 20.89
C VAL A 73 23.37 25.87 22.08
N SER A 74 22.05 26.06 21.99
CA SER A 74 21.21 26.52 23.09
C SER A 74 19.85 25.86 22.92
N SER A 75 19.70 24.65 23.47
CA SER A 75 18.55 23.78 23.23
C SER A 75 18.05 23.12 24.51
N HIS A 76 16.82 22.62 24.49
CA HIS A 76 16.25 21.84 25.57
C HIS A 76 15.90 20.44 25.10
N PHE A 77 16.14 19.45 25.97
CA PHE A 77 15.77 18.06 25.76
C PHE A 77 14.83 17.62 26.89
N TYR A 78 13.80 16.86 26.52
CA TYR A 78 12.78 16.32 27.41
C TYR A 78 12.70 14.80 27.21
N GLY A 79 12.87 14.07 28.31
CA GLY A 79 12.93 12.62 28.33
C GLY A 79 12.36 12.03 29.61
N ASP A 80 12.24 10.71 29.67
CA ASP A 80 11.65 10.02 30.81
C ASP A 80 12.64 9.84 31.97
N GLU A 81 12.18 10.11 33.19
CA GLU A 81 13.03 10.13 34.40
C GLU A 81 13.81 8.82 34.62
N GLY A 82 13.20 7.67 34.32
CA GLY A 82 13.80 6.34 34.51
C GLY A 82 14.63 5.82 33.33
N GLY A 83 14.65 6.53 32.20
CA GLY A 83 15.28 6.10 30.95
C GLY A 83 16.24 7.16 30.42
N ASP A 84 15.76 8.01 29.51
CA ASP A 84 16.54 9.09 28.89
C ASP A 84 17.30 9.93 29.93
N CYS A 85 16.63 10.34 31.01
CA CYS A 85 17.19 11.24 32.02
C CYS A 85 18.29 10.57 32.86
N ALA A 86 18.13 9.27 33.15
CA ALA A 86 19.11 8.47 33.87
C ALA A 86 20.36 8.22 33.01
N ALA A 87 20.18 7.98 31.71
CA ALA A 87 21.28 7.83 30.75
C ALA A 87 22.10 9.13 30.60
N ILE A 88 21.44 10.29 30.49
CA ILE A 88 22.12 11.60 30.43
C ILE A 88 22.86 11.90 31.73
N ALA A 89 22.24 11.63 32.89
CA ALA A 89 22.89 11.82 34.20
C ALA A 89 24.14 10.93 34.35
N ALA A 90 24.06 9.66 33.94
CA ALA A 90 25.18 8.72 33.97
C ALA A 90 26.32 9.11 33.01
N ALA A 91 26.00 9.74 31.88
CA ALA A 91 26.99 10.25 30.92
C ALA A 91 27.76 11.50 31.41
N ASN A 92 27.22 12.21 32.42
CA ASN A 92 27.86 13.36 33.09
C ASN A 92 28.49 14.38 32.12
N LEU A 93 27.74 14.77 31.09
CA LEU A 93 28.22 15.62 30.00
C LEU A 93 28.33 17.09 30.46
N PRO A 94 29.49 17.76 30.31
CA PRO A 94 29.72 19.11 30.85
C PRO A 94 28.92 20.23 30.14
N THR A 95 28.29 19.94 29.00
CA THR A 95 27.42 20.86 28.26
C THR A 95 25.93 20.70 28.60
N PHE A 96 25.57 19.77 29.49
CA PHE A 96 24.19 19.46 29.87
C PHE A 96 23.91 19.90 31.31
N SER A 97 22.91 20.77 31.48
CA SER A 97 22.43 21.25 32.78
C SER A 97 21.05 20.66 33.06
N ASN A 98 20.89 19.97 34.18
CA ASN A 98 19.60 19.42 34.61
C ASN A 98 18.73 20.53 35.21
N GLU A 99 17.55 20.79 34.62
CA GLU A 99 16.58 21.81 35.08
C GLU A 99 15.41 21.21 35.88
N GLY A 100 15.57 19.95 36.30
CA GLY A 100 14.62 19.19 37.09
C GLY A 100 13.46 18.60 36.27
N LEU A 101 12.42 18.20 36.98
CA LEU A 101 11.21 17.63 36.40
C LEU A 101 10.22 18.75 36.03
N ASP A 102 9.61 18.66 34.85
CA ASP A 102 8.72 19.71 34.32
C ASP A 102 7.24 19.30 34.44
N PHE A 103 6.88 18.14 33.89
CA PHE A 103 5.55 17.55 33.97
C PHE A 103 5.63 16.02 34.13
N ALA A 104 4.48 15.36 34.30
CA ALA A 104 4.38 13.91 34.31
C ALA A 104 3.26 13.43 33.38
N ILE A 105 3.48 12.32 32.69
CA ILE A 105 2.64 11.85 31.58
C ILE A 105 2.71 10.33 31.44
N ALA A 106 1.75 9.71 30.72
CA ALA A 106 1.88 8.31 30.36
C ALA A 106 3.01 8.15 29.32
N LYS A 107 3.89 7.16 29.51
CA LYS A 107 4.98 6.85 28.58
C LYS A 107 4.44 6.06 27.39
N ALA A 108 4.90 6.38 26.18
CA ALA A 108 4.68 5.52 25.02
C ALA A 108 5.64 4.33 25.07
N VAL A 109 5.15 3.10 24.88
CA VAL A 109 6.00 1.92 24.72
C VAL A 109 6.38 1.80 23.25
N ALA A 110 7.67 1.61 22.95
CA ALA A 110 8.15 1.58 21.57
C ALA A 110 7.55 0.40 20.79
N GLY A 111 6.76 0.71 19.75
CA GLY A 111 6.04 -0.27 18.94
C GLY A 111 4.59 -0.51 19.36
N GLU A 112 4.10 0.15 20.40
CA GLU A 112 2.71 0.06 20.86
C GLU A 112 1.97 1.40 20.71
N SER A 113 0.66 1.33 20.43
CA SER A 113 -0.19 2.52 20.43
C SER A 113 -0.37 3.07 21.85
N CYS A 114 -0.52 4.39 21.97
CA CYS A 114 -0.88 5.00 23.25
C CYS A 114 -2.17 4.38 23.84
N PRO A 115 -2.25 4.20 25.17
CA PRO A 115 -3.39 3.56 25.80
C PRO A 115 -4.66 4.40 25.64
N VAL A 116 -5.83 3.74 25.67
CA VAL A 116 -7.14 4.41 25.53
C VAL A 116 -7.40 5.51 26.56
N THR A 117 -6.71 5.47 27.71
CA THR A 117 -6.77 6.50 28.76
C THR A 117 -5.95 7.75 28.45
N ALA A 118 -5.01 7.69 27.50
CA ALA A 118 -4.16 8.79 27.06
C ALA A 118 -3.84 8.68 25.55
N PRO A 119 -4.85 8.73 24.66
CA PRO A 119 -4.71 8.24 23.28
C PRO A 119 -3.88 9.14 22.35
N PHE A 120 -3.52 10.36 22.78
CA PHE A 120 -2.83 11.33 21.92
C PHE A 120 -1.31 11.14 21.97
N THR A 121 -0.73 10.64 20.88
CA THR A 121 0.72 10.45 20.78
C THR A 121 1.45 11.78 20.57
N ILE A 122 2.48 12.02 21.39
CA ILE A 122 3.45 13.10 21.19
C ILE A 122 4.72 12.49 20.60
N TYR A 123 5.03 12.90 19.37
CA TYR A 123 6.22 12.48 18.62
C TYR A 123 7.40 13.41 18.91
N ARG A 124 8.64 12.93 18.84
CA ARG A 124 9.88 13.73 18.98
C ARG A 124 10.68 13.70 17.69
N ALA A 125 11.18 14.85 17.23
CA ALA A 125 12.08 14.97 16.09
C ALA A 125 13.26 15.88 16.45
N PHE A 126 14.43 15.61 15.88
CA PHE A 126 15.67 16.34 16.14
C PHE A 126 16.19 17.03 14.87
N ARG A 127 16.43 18.34 14.96
CA ARG A 127 17.17 19.08 13.95
C ARG A 127 18.66 19.07 14.29
N PRO A 128 19.54 18.43 13.49
CA PRO A 128 20.99 18.50 13.69
C PRO A 128 21.52 19.91 13.40
N GLN A 129 22.79 20.16 13.74
CA GLN A 129 23.46 21.43 13.45
C GLN A 129 23.43 21.75 11.96
N ASN A 130 22.82 22.88 11.59
CA ASN A 130 22.90 23.40 10.24
C ASN A 130 24.23 24.16 10.07
N THR A 131 25.11 23.66 9.21
CA THR A 131 26.43 24.25 8.91
C THR A 131 26.34 25.48 7.99
N ALA A 132 25.27 25.59 7.18
CA ALA A 132 25.01 26.75 6.33
C ALA A 132 24.25 27.89 7.06
N ALA A 133 23.67 27.61 8.23
CA ALA A 133 22.97 28.58 9.07
C ALA A 133 23.41 28.48 10.54
N PRO A 134 24.67 28.83 10.87
CA PRO A 134 25.27 28.55 12.19
C PRO A 134 24.65 29.31 13.38
N LYS A 135 23.70 30.22 13.14
CA LYS A 135 22.89 30.87 14.19
C LYS A 135 21.68 30.05 14.62
N LYS A 136 21.29 29.02 13.86
CA LYS A 136 20.19 28.10 14.22
C LYS A 136 20.75 27.00 15.11
N SER A 137 20.29 26.95 16.36
CA SER A 137 20.68 25.88 17.30
C SER A 137 20.17 24.52 16.79
N PRO A 138 20.89 23.40 17.02
CA PRO A 138 20.28 22.08 17.02
C PRO A 138 19.11 22.07 18.01
N ASN A 139 18.03 21.34 17.71
CA ASN A 139 16.83 21.41 18.53
C ASN A 139 15.96 20.16 18.44
N HIS A 140 15.48 19.69 19.59
CA HIS A 140 14.39 18.71 19.67
C HIS A 140 13.06 19.44 19.66
N GLN A 141 12.20 19.12 18.69
CA GLN A 141 10.81 19.54 18.66
C GLN A 141 9.90 18.34 18.93
N TYR A 142 8.79 18.59 19.59
CA TYR A 142 7.79 17.58 19.93
C TYR A 142 6.48 17.95 19.25
N SER A 143 5.70 16.98 18.80
CA SER A 143 4.47 17.26 18.07
C SER A 143 3.31 16.39 18.49
N ALA A 144 2.18 17.04 18.75
CA ALA A 144 0.87 16.40 18.93
C ALA A 144 0.21 15.94 17.62
N SER A 145 0.88 16.10 16.47
CA SER A 145 0.39 15.64 15.17
C SER A 145 1.44 14.84 14.43
N PHE A 146 1.05 13.65 13.97
CA PHE A 146 1.86 12.83 13.08
C PHE A 146 2.14 13.52 11.74
N SER A 147 1.24 14.39 11.24
CA SER A 147 1.49 15.14 10.00
C SER A 147 2.51 16.26 10.19
N SER A 148 2.46 16.96 11.33
CA SER A 148 3.47 17.97 11.69
C SER A 148 4.82 17.31 12.00
N TYR A 149 4.82 16.12 12.60
CA TYR A 149 6.02 15.29 12.75
C TYR A 149 6.64 14.90 11.40
N ASN A 150 5.85 14.31 10.50
CA ASN A 150 6.34 13.94 9.17
C ASN A 150 6.75 15.17 8.34
N ALA A 151 6.11 16.33 8.53
CA ALA A 151 6.53 17.59 7.94
C ALA A 151 7.95 17.99 8.35
N MET A 152 8.30 17.85 9.63
CA MET A 152 9.66 18.10 10.12
C MET A 152 10.66 17.09 9.52
N VAL A 153 10.31 15.80 9.50
CA VAL A 153 11.18 14.75 8.93
C VAL A 153 11.44 15.01 7.44
N SER A 154 10.41 15.33 6.65
CA SER A 154 10.53 15.73 5.25
C SER A 154 11.31 17.04 5.04
N ALA A 155 11.35 17.92 6.05
CA ALA A 155 12.18 19.12 6.07
C ALA A 155 13.65 18.86 6.52
N GLY A 156 14.06 17.59 6.64
CA GLY A 156 15.43 17.19 6.96
C GLY A 156 15.72 17.00 8.46
N TRP A 157 14.69 16.86 9.30
CA TRP A 157 14.86 16.52 10.72
C TRP A 157 14.98 15.00 10.88
N SER A 158 15.74 14.55 11.87
CA SER A 158 15.79 13.14 12.29
C SER A 158 14.54 12.81 13.11
N GLY A 159 13.69 11.92 12.60
CA GLY A 159 12.51 11.46 13.33
C GLY A 159 12.86 10.46 14.42
N GLU A 160 12.49 10.74 15.67
CA GLU A 160 12.73 9.87 16.84
C GLU A 160 11.44 9.17 17.33
N GLY A 161 10.34 9.30 16.59
CA GLY A 161 9.09 8.56 16.81
C GLY A 161 8.27 8.99 18.04
N PRO A 162 7.28 8.17 18.45
CA PRO A 162 6.50 8.35 19.67
C PRO A 162 7.36 8.42 20.93
N GLN A 163 7.07 9.37 21.83
CA GLN A 163 7.74 9.47 23.14
C GLN A 163 6.75 9.55 24.31
N PHE A 164 5.67 10.34 24.17
CA PHE A 164 4.68 10.53 25.25
C PHE A 164 3.25 10.23 24.80
N CYS A 165 2.37 9.94 25.76
CA CYS A 165 0.95 9.71 25.55
C CYS A 165 0.12 10.67 26.42
N ALA A 166 -0.59 11.60 25.78
CA ALA A 166 -1.37 12.65 26.43
C ALA A 166 -2.87 12.33 26.47
N THR A 167 -3.57 12.83 27.50
CA THR A 167 -5.03 12.66 27.66
C THR A 167 -5.84 13.56 26.73
N SER A 168 -5.28 14.72 26.36
CA SER A 168 -5.72 15.50 25.20
C SER A 168 -4.54 16.27 24.61
N ALA A 169 -4.60 16.56 23.32
CA ALA A 169 -3.63 17.41 22.66
C ALA A 169 -4.26 18.26 21.54
N THR A 170 -3.73 19.45 21.36
CA THR A 170 -4.04 20.37 20.25
C THR A 170 -2.78 20.49 19.40
N ALA A 171 -2.89 20.13 18.13
CA ALA A 171 -1.81 20.34 17.16
C ALA A 171 -1.79 21.78 16.62
N VAL A 172 -0.66 22.21 16.07
CA VAL A 172 -0.57 23.47 15.32
C VAL A 172 -1.57 23.45 14.16
N SER A 173 -2.40 24.48 14.04
CA SER A 173 -3.31 24.64 12.90
C SER A 173 -2.50 24.92 11.63
N ILE A 174 -2.31 23.89 10.81
CA ILE A 174 -1.49 23.98 9.59
C ILE A 174 -2.13 24.91 8.56
N THR A 175 -1.48 26.06 8.31
CA THR A 175 -1.70 26.81 7.08
C THR A 175 -0.94 26.09 5.97
N GLN A 176 -1.66 25.27 5.19
CA GLN A 176 -1.13 24.38 4.16
C GLN A 176 -0.30 23.20 4.71
N ALA A 177 -0.68 21.97 4.35
CA ALA A 177 0.11 20.79 4.71
C ALA A 177 1.50 20.85 4.04
N ALA A 178 2.56 20.55 4.80
CA ALA A 178 3.85 20.24 4.21
C ALA A 178 3.72 18.94 3.40
N GLY A 179 4.30 18.92 2.21
CA GLY A 179 4.08 17.88 1.21
C GLY A 179 4.03 18.48 -0.20
N THR A 180 4.19 17.64 -1.20
CA THR A 180 4.20 18.04 -2.62
C THR A 180 2.89 17.58 -3.24
N ASP A 181 1.99 18.50 -3.63
CA ASP A 181 0.73 18.14 -4.29
C ASP A 181 1.02 17.21 -5.48
N ILE A 182 0.39 16.03 -5.52
CA ILE A 182 0.63 15.03 -6.57
C ILE A 182 0.48 15.64 -7.97
N LYS A 183 -0.46 16.58 -8.16
CA LYS A 183 -0.67 17.25 -9.46
C LYS A 183 0.54 18.05 -9.94
N SER A 184 1.46 18.45 -9.06
CA SER A 184 2.69 19.12 -9.48
C SER A 184 3.63 18.21 -10.28
N TRP A 185 3.52 16.89 -10.15
CA TRP A 185 4.28 15.93 -10.96
C TRP A 185 3.85 15.88 -12.43
N LEU A 186 2.71 16.50 -12.80
CA LEU A 186 2.31 16.68 -14.20
C LEU A 186 3.25 17.60 -14.98
N THR A 187 3.94 18.52 -14.30
CA THR A 187 4.80 19.55 -14.94
C THR A 187 6.22 19.60 -14.38
N THR A 188 6.51 18.90 -13.28
CA THR A 188 7.85 18.87 -12.67
C THR A 188 8.85 18.12 -13.55
N ASP A 189 10.03 18.71 -13.74
CA ASP A 189 11.19 17.99 -14.30
C ASP A 189 11.81 17.08 -13.21
N VAL A 190 11.72 15.77 -13.42
CA VAL A 190 12.29 14.75 -12.55
C VAL A 190 13.69 14.32 -12.99
N THR A 191 14.21 14.80 -14.12
CA THR A 191 15.47 14.31 -14.75
C THR A 191 16.65 14.32 -13.79
N ALA A 192 16.82 15.38 -12.99
CA ALA A 192 17.91 15.50 -12.01
C ALA A 192 17.78 14.58 -10.78
N ARG A 193 16.62 13.92 -10.61
CA ARG A 193 16.32 12.96 -9.53
C ARG A 193 16.52 11.50 -9.95
N LEU A 194 16.62 11.23 -11.26
CA LEU A 194 16.68 9.87 -11.80
C LEU A 194 18.06 9.24 -11.57
N SER A 195 18.07 7.95 -11.21
CA SER A 195 19.28 7.12 -11.16
C SER A 195 18.99 5.72 -11.70
N ILE A 196 19.97 5.07 -12.34
CA ILE A 196 19.86 3.67 -12.74
C ILE A 196 20.01 2.80 -11.49
N ALA A 197 18.99 1.99 -11.17
CA ALA A 197 19.06 0.97 -10.13
C ALA A 197 19.82 -0.28 -10.61
N GLY A 198 19.68 -0.62 -11.89
CA GLY A 198 20.42 -1.69 -12.55
C GLY A 198 19.78 -2.12 -13.87
N SER A 199 20.23 -3.26 -14.39
CA SER A 199 19.66 -3.85 -15.62
C SER A 199 19.45 -5.35 -15.48
N TRP A 200 18.24 -5.80 -15.80
CA TRP A 200 17.87 -7.20 -15.79
C TRP A 200 17.93 -7.80 -17.20
N PHE A 201 18.71 -8.88 -17.35
CA PHE A 201 18.68 -9.75 -18.52
C PHE A 201 18.03 -11.08 -18.15
N ALA A 202 16.85 -11.33 -18.72
CA ALA A 202 16.03 -12.50 -18.41
C ALA A 202 16.65 -13.83 -18.87
N GLY A 203 17.61 -13.84 -19.80
CA GLY A 203 18.27 -15.07 -20.26
C GLY A 203 17.84 -15.61 -21.63
N VAL A 204 16.96 -14.91 -22.36
CA VAL A 204 16.53 -15.28 -23.71
C VAL A 204 16.97 -14.25 -24.76
N ALA A 205 17.41 -14.74 -25.92
CA ALA A 205 17.64 -13.94 -27.11
C ALA A 205 16.34 -13.76 -27.91
N SER A 206 16.20 -12.63 -28.61
CA SER A 206 14.98 -12.17 -29.30
C SER A 206 13.75 -11.94 -28.39
N ALA A 207 12.58 -11.65 -28.98
CA ALA A 207 11.47 -10.91 -28.36
C ALA A 207 10.68 -11.62 -27.24
N GLY A 208 11.11 -12.80 -26.79
CA GLY A 208 10.28 -13.76 -26.06
C GLY A 208 9.88 -13.44 -24.61
N VAL A 209 10.44 -12.44 -23.90
CA VAL A 209 10.03 -12.23 -22.50
C VAL A 209 8.62 -11.62 -22.43
N ILE A 210 7.69 -12.37 -21.83
CA ILE A 210 6.39 -11.89 -21.36
C ILE A 210 6.52 -11.61 -19.85
N GLY A 211 6.32 -10.35 -19.48
CA GLY A 211 6.68 -9.79 -18.18
C GLY A 211 7.17 -8.34 -18.30
N PRO A 212 7.67 -7.75 -17.21
CA PRO A 212 7.80 -8.37 -15.90
C PRO A 212 6.48 -8.41 -15.12
N TYR A 213 6.15 -9.59 -14.60
CA TYR A 213 5.33 -9.72 -13.40
C TYR A 213 6.20 -9.28 -12.21
N TRP A 214 5.58 -8.68 -11.21
CA TRP A 214 6.31 -8.01 -10.14
C TRP A 214 5.68 -8.28 -8.77
N ASN A 215 6.49 -8.15 -7.73
CA ASN A 215 5.99 -7.93 -6.38
C ASN A 215 7.07 -7.20 -5.56
N VAL A 216 6.66 -6.61 -4.45
CA VAL A 216 7.56 -5.99 -3.48
C VAL A 216 7.95 -7.03 -2.42
N VAL A 217 9.23 -7.05 -2.07
CA VAL A 217 9.83 -8.00 -1.12
C VAL A 217 10.71 -7.26 -0.13
N ARG A 218 10.54 -7.52 1.17
CA ARG A 218 11.44 -6.97 2.20
C ARG A 218 12.76 -7.72 2.21
N THR A 219 13.85 -6.98 2.09
CA THR A 219 15.18 -7.54 1.79
C THR A 219 16.24 -7.14 2.81
N GLY A 220 17.30 -7.96 2.89
CA GLY A 220 18.43 -7.74 3.78
C GLY A 220 18.11 -7.83 5.28
N VAL A 221 19.09 -7.47 6.11
CA VAL A 221 18.94 -7.42 7.57
C VAL A 221 17.88 -6.42 8.02
N SER A 222 17.77 -5.28 7.31
CA SER A 222 16.86 -4.17 7.64
C SER A 222 15.43 -4.32 7.11
N GLN A 223 15.15 -5.38 6.33
CA GLN A 223 13.81 -5.69 5.79
C GLN A 223 13.12 -4.49 5.11
N ARG A 224 13.88 -3.73 4.30
CA ARG A 224 13.35 -2.60 3.51
C ARG A 224 12.68 -3.12 2.23
N GLU A 225 11.63 -2.44 1.76
CA GLU A 225 10.92 -2.80 0.53
C GLU A 225 11.85 -2.69 -0.70
N GLY A 226 12.22 -3.83 -1.27
CA GLY A 226 12.80 -3.98 -2.60
C GLY A 226 11.77 -4.51 -3.60
N ILE A 227 12.20 -4.79 -4.83
CA ILE A 227 11.34 -5.27 -5.92
C ILE A 227 11.92 -6.57 -6.47
N SER A 228 11.07 -7.58 -6.62
CA SER A 228 11.37 -8.80 -7.38
C SER A 228 10.61 -8.81 -8.70
N LEU A 229 11.30 -9.16 -9.79
CA LEU A 229 10.71 -9.28 -11.13
C LEU A 229 10.80 -10.73 -11.63
N GLY A 230 9.72 -11.19 -12.26
CA GLY A 230 9.61 -12.49 -12.92
C GLY A 230 8.96 -12.38 -14.30
N GLY A 231 9.00 -13.45 -15.07
CA GLY A 231 8.43 -13.51 -16.42
C GLY A 231 8.62 -14.88 -17.02
N TRP A 232 8.10 -15.10 -18.23
CA TRP A 232 8.25 -16.36 -18.96
C TRP A 232 8.69 -16.09 -20.40
N GLY A 233 9.33 -17.07 -21.04
CA GLY A 233 9.87 -16.92 -22.39
C GLY A 233 8.99 -17.56 -23.46
N PHE A 234 8.23 -16.73 -24.17
CA PHE A 234 7.44 -17.02 -25.35
C PHE A 234 8.29 -17.54 -26.52
N ASN A 235 7.81 -18.61 -27.16
CA ASN A 235 8.47 -19.29 -28.28
C ASN A 235 7.64 -19.27 -29.60
N GLY A 236 6.54 -18.51 -29.67
CA GLY A 236 5.67 -18.44 -30.85
C GLY A 236 4.31 -19.14 -30.67
N TRP A 237 3.38 -18.86 -31.58
CA TRP A 237 2.13 -19.61 -31.74
C TRP A 237 2.00 -20.04 -33.22
N PRO A 238 2.18 -21.33 -33.56
CA PRO A 238 2.61 -22.44 -32.69
C PRO A 238 4.04 -22.25 -32.14
N PRO A 239 4.40 -22.92 -31.03
CA PRO A 239 5.71 -22.77 -30.41
C PRO A 239 6.83 -23.39 -31.25
N THR A 240 7.90 -22.63 -31.49
CA THR A 240 9.11 -23.07 -32.20
C THR A 240 9.93 -24.10 -31.42
N ARG A 241 9.83 -24.08 -30.08
CA ARG A 241 10.37 -25.10 -29.17
C ARG A 241 9.21 -25.80 -28.47
N THR A 242 9.13 -27.12 -28.60
CA THR A 242 8.02 -27.91 -28.08
C THR A 242 8.38 -28.77 -26.87
N ASN A 243 9.65 -29.21 -26.76
CA ASN A 243 10.15 -30.12 -25.71
C ASN A 243 10.84 -29.42 -24.52
N ASP A 244 11.10 -28.11 -24.60
CA ASP A 244 11.85 -27.37 -23.58
C ASP A 244 11.31 -25.96 -23.39
N VAL A 245 11.48 -25.43 -22.19
CA VAL A 245 11.05 -24.08 -21.81
C VAL A 245 12.24 -23.14 -21.83
N SER A 246 12.00 -21.91 -22.26
CA SER A 246 12.95 -20.81 -22.07
C SER A 246 13.25 -20.61 -20.59
N PRO A 247 14.49 -20.82 -20.10
CA PRO A 247 14.83 -20.48 -18.73
C PRO A 247 14.79 -18.96 -18.57
N ILE A 248 14.18 -18.48 -17.49
CA ILE A 248 14.12 -17.05 -17.17
C ILE A 248 14.83 -16.82 -15.84
N LYS A 249 15.66 -15.79 -15.74
CA LYS A 249 16.26 -15.36 -14.48
C LYS A 249 15.28 -14.44 -13.75
N ALA A 250 15.00 -14.69 -12.48
CA ALA A 250 14.42 -13.67 -11.61
C ALA A 250 15.34 -12.45 -11.49
N ALA A 251 14.77 -11.28 -11.22
CA ALA A 251 15.50 -10.09 -10.83
C ALA A 251 15.19 -9.74 -9.37
N LEU A 252 16.17 -9.19 -8.65
CA LEU A 252 15.98 -8.60 -7.34
C LEU A 252 16.64 -7.23 -7.30
N PHE A 253 15.92 -6.22 -6.81
CA PHE A 253 16.42 -4.88 -6.57
C PHE A 253 16.15 -4.50 -5.12
N GLU A 254 17.17 -4.08 -4.38
CA GLU A 254 17.13 -3.85 -2.94
C GLU A 254 17.28 -2.37 -2.58
N GLN A 255 16.63 -1.94 -1.50
CA GLN A 255 16.61 -0.54 -1.08
C GLN A 255 17.77 -0.19 -0.12
N GLY A 256 18.59 0.76 -0.54
CA GLY A 256 19.64 1.37 0.29
C GLY A 256 19.09 2.27 1.39
N GLU A 257 19.99 2.84 2.20
CA GLU A 257 19.62 3.74 3.31
C GLU A 257 19.04 5.07 2.80
N ASN A 258 19.45 5.47 1.60
CA ASN A 258 18.96 6.64 0.87
C ASN A 258 17.55 6.45 0.26
N GLY A 259 16.90 5.30 0.46
CA GLY A 259 15.59 5.01 -0.10
C GLY A 259 15.58 4.78 -1.62
N LEU A 260 16.74 4.54 -2.24
CA LEU A 260 16.88 4.20 -3.65
C LEU A 260 17.16 2.69 -3.83
N LEU A 261 16.74 2.13 -4.95
CA LEU A 261 17.03 0.74 -5.30
C LEU A 261 18.39 0.59 -6.00
N SER A 262 19.01 -0.57 -5.77
CA SER A 262 20.19 -1.08 -6.48
C SER A 262 20.03 -2.56 -6.83
N ASP A 263 20.74 -3.04 -7.84
CA ASP A 263 20.75 -4.47 -8.22
C ASP A 263 21.20 -5.38 -7.05
N GLY A 264 20.32 -6.29 -6.65
CA GLY A 264 20.54 -7.28 -5.60
C GLY A 264 20.53 -8.73 -6.13
N ALA A 265 20.50 -8.96 -7.44
CA ALA A 265 20.30 -10.28 -8.04
C ALA A 265 21.35 -11.32 -7.61
N VAL A 266 22.55 -10.89 -7.21
CA VAL A 266 23.61 -11.76 -6.67
C VAL A 266 23.17 -12.52 -5.40
N LYS A 267 22.26 -11.94 -4.60
CA LYS A 267 21.79 -12.54 -3.34
C LYS A 267 20.86 -13.73 -3.53
N LEU A 268 20.23 -13.85 -4.70
CA LEU A 268 19.47 -15.04 -5.10
C LEU A 268 20.39 -16.25 -5.38
N GLY A 269 21.70 -16.03 -5.50
CA GLY A 269 22.70 -17.03 -5.84
C GLY A 269 22.51 -17.56 -7.26
N ASN A 270 21.58 -18.49 -7.44
CA ASN A 270 21.07 -18.89 -8.73
C ASN A 270 19.68 -18.27 -8.97
N PRO A 271 19.54 -17.26 -9.85
CA PRO A 271 18.26 -16.62 -10.15
C PRO A 271 17.40 -17.42 -11.16
N GLN A 272 17.85 -18.56 -11.68
CA GLN A 272 17.17 -19.26 -12.77
C GLN A 272 15.84 -19.93 -12.34
N THR A 273 14.79 -19.69 -13.13
CA THR A 273 13.46 -20.31 -13.05
C THR A 273 13.07 -20.98 -14.37
N ARG A 274 11.90 -21.63 -14.35
CA ARG A 274 11.23 -22.22 -15.53
C ARG A 274 10.12 -21.32 -16.08
N GLY A 275 10.30 -20.00 -15.92
CA GLY A 275 9.29 -18.99 -16.20
C GLY A 275 8.31 -18.81 -15.03
N ALA A 276 7.70 -17.63 -14.93
CA ALA A 276 6.77 -17.28 -13.87
C ALA A 276 5.65 -16.36 -14.39
N GLY A 277 4.41 -16.67 -14.01
CA GLY A 277 3.22 -15.84 -14.25
C GLY A 277 2.77 -15.05 -13.01
N SER A 278 3.40 -15.28 -11.86
CA SER A 278 3.14 -14.59 -10.60
C SER A 278 4.43 -14.52 -9.77
N VAL A 279 4.61 -13.45 -9.00
CA VAL A 279 5.69 -13.29 -8.03
C VAL A 279 5.06 -13.30 -6.64
N ILE A 280 5.23 -14.39 -5.89
CA ILE A 280 4.61 -14.56 -4.57
C ILE A 280 5.64 -14.22 -3.50
N VAL A 281 5.23 -13.41 -2.52
CA VAL A 281 6.10 -12.94 -1.44
C VAL A 281 5.37 -13.06 -0.10
N ALA A 282 5.99 -13.74 0.87
CA ALA A 282 5.57 -13.79 2.26
C ALA A 282 6.65 -14.45 3.13
N ASP A 283 6.66 -14.13 4.42
CA ASP A 283 7.30 -14.96 5.46
C ASP A 283 6.57 -16.31 5.57
N PHE A 284 7.04 -17.35 4.88
CA PHE A 284 6.43 -18.69 4.92
C PHE A 284 6.96 -19.56 6.06
N ASN A 285 8.20 -19.32 6.50
CA ASN A 285 8.86 -20.12 7.53
C ASN A 285 8.59 -19.63 8.97
N GLY A 286 8.11 -18.39 9.15
CA GLY A 286 7.83 -17.73 10.42
C GLY A 286 9.00 -16.96 11.04
N ASP A 287 10.08 -16.69 10.28
CA ASP A 287 11.30 -16.03 10.76
C ASP A 287 11.27 -14.49 10.70
N ARG A 288 10.15 -13.92 10.24
CA ARG A 288 9.90 -12.48 10.03
C ARG A 288 10.65 -11.87 8.85
N ARG A 289 11.05 -12.66 7.87
CA ARG A 289 11.63 -12.18 6.60
C ARG A 289 10.75 -12.59 5.44
N ASP A 290 10.60 -11.71 4.46
CA ASP A 290 9.82 -12.06 3.28
C ASP A 290 10.61 -13.07 2.42
N ASP A 291 10.06 -14.26 2.21
CA ASP A 291 10.54 -15.23 1.22
C ASP A 291 9.94 -14.95 -0.16
N LEU A 292 10.56 -15.51 -1.20
CA LEU A 292 10.16 -15.32 -2.60
C LEU A 292 9.84 -16.67 -3.25
N VAL A 293 8.65 -16.81 -3.86
CA VAL A 293 8.25 -18.01 -4.62
C VAL A 293 7.74 -17.63 -5.99
N MET A 294 8.28 -18.28 -7.02
CA MET A 294 7.86 -18.18 -8.41
C MET A 294 7.41 -19.55 -8.89
N LEU A 295 6.09 -19.72 -9.04
CA LEU A 295 5.53 -20.94 -9.60
C LEU A 295 5.78 -21.00 -11.11
N ALA A 296 6.16 -22.19 -11.59
CA ALA A 296 6.57 -22.38 -12.97
C ALA A 296 5.42 -22.10 -13.95
N HIS A 297 5.70 -21.30 -14.97
CA HIS A 297 4.71 -20.89 -15.97
C HIS A 297 5.37 -20.64 -17.32
N ASN A 298 4.77 -21.20 -18.36
CA ASN A 298 5.23 -21.16 -19.74
C ASN A 298 4.06 -21.60 -20.63
N GLU A 299 3.51 -20.69 -21.44
CA GLU A 299 2.37 -21.06 -22.32
C GLU A 299 2.86 -21.52 -23.70
N SER A 300 4.01 -21.01 -24.14
CA SER A 300 4.61 -21.35 -25.43
C SER A 300 6.01 -21.92 -25.19
N PRO A 301 6.18 -23.26 -25.12
CA PRO A 301 5.15 -24.32 -25.11
C PRO A 301 4.46 -24.47 -23.74
N PHE A 302 3.30 -25.14 -23.68
CA PHE A 302 2.62 -25.55 -22.44
C PHE A 302 3.33 -26.76 -21.81
N LEU A 303 4.37 -26.55 -20.99
CA LEU A 303 5.08 -27.63 -20.30
C LEU A 303 5.01 -27.49 -18.79
N TRP A 304 4.62 -28.58 -18.13
CA TRP A 304 4.77 -28.68 -16.67
C TRP A 304 6.25 -28.69 -16.30
N GLN A 305 6.61 -27.83 -15.36
CA GLN A 305 7.98 -27.62 -14.88
C GLN A 305 7.99 -27.46 -13.35
N PRO A 306 9.10 -27.75 -12.66
CA PRO A 306 9.23 -27.51 -11.22
C PRO A 306 9.34 -26.02 -10.91
N SER A 307 8.67 -25.61 -9.83
CA SER A 307 8.65 -24.24 -9.33
C SER A 307 9.90 -23.92 -8.50
N THR A 308 10.21 -22.63 -8.33
CA THR A 308 11.39 -22.17 -7.60
C THR A 308 11.00 -21.25 -6.44
N ALA A 309 11.61 -21.49 -5.28
CA ALA A 309 11.57 -20.61 -4.12
C ALA A 309 12.97 -20.16 -3.72
N TRP A 310 13.03 -19.03 -3.02
CA TRP A 310 14.19 -18.49 -2.35
C TRP A 310 13.76 -18.12 -0.94
N MET A 311 14.24 -18.90 0.04
CA MET A 311 13.97 -18.65 1.45
C MET A 311 14.96 -17.59 1.95
N SER A 312 14.45 -16.56 2.61
CA SER A 312 15.26 -15.47 3.14
C SER A 312 16.19 -15.96 4.26
N ARG A 313 17.41 -15.43 4.31
CA ARG A 313 18.36 -15.73 5.38
C ARG A 313 18.63 -14.52 6.28
N ALA A 314 19.13 -14.79 7.49
CA ALA A 314 19.53 -13.78 8.45
C ALA A 314 20.70 -12.89 7.99
N ASP A 315 21.57 -13.36 7.08
CA ASP A 315 22.63 -12.56 6.44
C ASP A 315 22.12 -11.67 5.30
N GLY A 316 20.83 -11.77 4.96
CA GLY A 316 20.20 -11.07 3.85
C GLY A 316 20.39 -11.74 2.48
N GLY A 317 21.08 -12.89 2.42
CA GLY A 317 21.08 -13.77 1.25
C GLY A 317 19.82 -14.63 1.19
N PHE A 318 19.78 -15.55 0.22
CA PHE A 318 18.68 -16.50 0.07
C PHE A 318 19.20 -17.93 -0.14
N ASP A 319 18.45 -18.91 0.37
CA ASP A 319 18.62 -20.33 0.03
C ASP A 319 17.58 -20.72 -1.04
N ARG A 320 18.05 -21.08 -2.24
CA ARG A 320 17.17 -21.54 -3.34
C ARG A 320 16.68 -22.95 -3.06
N ILE A 321 15.37 -23.13 -3.14
CA ILE A 321 14.70 -24.44 -3.06
C ILE A 321 13.94 -24.69 -4.37
N GLU A 322 14.01 -25.91 -4.87
CA GLU A 322 13.13 -26.39 -5.93
C GLU A 322 11.92 -27.08 -5.29
N LEU A 323 10.71 -26.69 -5.71
CA LEU A 323 9.48 -27.21 -5.13
C LEU A 323 9.20 -28.63 -5.66
N PRO A 324 8.59 -29.52 -4.85
CA PRO A 324 8.24 -30.87 -5.26
C PRO A 324 6.95 -30.88 -6.10
N ASP A 325 6.88 -30.04 -7.12
CA ASP A 325 5.76 -29.88 -8.04
C ASP A 325 6.18 -30.06 -9.50
N ASN A 326 5.20 -30.08 -10.39
CA ASN A 326 5.43 -29.98 -11.83
C ASN A 326 4.17 -29.35 -12.43
N VAL A 327 4.25 -28.06 -12.79
CA VAL A 327 3.07 -27.22 -13.05
C VAL A 327 3.28 -26.29 -14.23
N MET A 328 2.17 -25.76 -14.73
CA MET A 328 2.16 -24.59 -15.60
C MET A 328 1.10 -23.63 -15.03
N ALA A 329 1.52 -22.87 -14.02
CA ALA A 329 0.68 -22.06 -13.14
C ALA A 329 0.28 -20.73 -13.81
N HIS A 330 -0.90 -20.68 -14.40
CA HIS A 330 -1.45 -19.46 -15.01
C HIS A 330 -1.76 -18.38 -13.99
N ASP A 331 -2.30 -18.77 -12.82
CA ASP A 331 -2.53 -17.87 -11.69
C ASP A 331 -2.01 -18.48 -10.39
N ALA A 332 -1.55 -17.61 -9.50
CA ALA A 332 -1.13 -17.96 -8.16
C ALA A 332 -1.34 -16.76 -7.23
N ARG A 333 -1.77 -17.04 -6.00
CA ARG A 333 -2.04 -16.05 -4.96
C ARG A 333 -1.46 -16.49 -3.63
N LEU A 334 -0.87 -15.54 -2.91
CA LEU A 334 -0.72 -15.64 -1.47
C LEU A 334 -2.12 -15.64 -0.86
N ILE A 335 -2.41 -16.61 -0.01
CA ILE A 335 -3.67 -16.71 0.72
C ILE A 335 -3.40 -16.96 2.20
N ARG A 336 -4.37 -16.62 3.04
CA ARG A 336 -4.39 -16.98 4.46
C ARG A 336 -5.75 -17.58 4.79
N TRP A 337 -5.74 -18.77 5.36
CA TRP A 337 -6.94 -19.39 5.96
C TRP A 337 -7.22 -18.77 7.32
N LEU A 338 -8.28 -19.23 7.98
CA LEU A 338 -8.66 -18.81 9.34
C LEU A 338 -7.53 -18.95 10.38
N ASP A 339 -6.55 -19.83 10.13
CA ASP A 339 -5.36 -20.00 10.98
C ASP A 339 -4.28 -18.91 10.77
N GLY A 340 -4.50 -17.98 9.84
CA GLY A 340 -3.60 -16.87 9.52
C GLY A 340 -2.31 -17.26 8.78
N LYS A 341 -2.06 -18.57 8.59
CA LYS A 341 -0.79 -19.04 8.01
C LYS A 341 -0.73 -18.74 6.51
N PRO A 342 0.38 -18.18 6.02
CA PRO A 342 0.57 -17.93 4.60
C PRO A 342 0.69 -19.26 3.84
N ARG A 343 -0.08 -19.37 2.77
CA ARG A 343 -0.06 -20.48 1.83
C ARG A 343 -0.11 -19.92 0.41
N ILE A 344 0.29 -20.72 -0.57
CA ILE A 344 0.11 -20.37 -1.98
C ILE A 344 -1.04 -21.21 -2.51
N LEU A 345 -2.01 -20.57 -3.15
CA LEU A 345 -3.04 -21.23 -3.93
C LEU A 345 -2.79 -20.94 -5.41
N ALA A 346 -2.74 -21.98 -6.24
CA ALA A 346 -2.41 -21.85 -7.65
C ALA A 346 -3.40 -22.58 -8.56
N ARG A 347 -3.57 -22.04 -9.77
CA ARG A 347 -4.28 -22.63 -10.89
C ARG A 347 -3.27 -23.02 -11.96
N SER A 348 -3.07 -24.33 -12.15
CA SER A 348 -2.28 -24.88 -13.25
C SER A 348 -3.20 -25.30 -14.40
N PHE A 349 -2.78 -25.04 -15.64
CA PHE A 349 -3.41 -25.68 -16.80
C PHE A 349 -2.98 -27.15 -16.91
N GLY A 350 -3.84 -27.95 -17.53
CA GLY A 350 -3.59 -29.37 -17.75
C GLY A 350 -2.83 -29.62 -19.04
N GLY A 351 -2.35 -30.85 -19.22
CA GLY A 351 -1.63 -31.29 -20.42
C GLY A 351 -0.17 -31.59 -20.12
N SER A 352 0.20 -32.87 -20.18
CA SER A 352 1.58 -33.33 -20.03
C SER A 352 2.18 -33.62 -21.41
N GLY A 353 2.62 -32.57 -22.10
CA GLY A 353 3.43 -32.69 -23.33
C GLY A 353 3.13 -31.65 -24.42
N ASN A 354 3.92 -31.73 -25.48
CA ASN A 354 4.23 -30.72 -26.50
C ASN A 354 3.11 -29.88 -27.16
N ASN A 355 1.82 -30.18 -26.98
CA ASN A 355 0.71 -29.51 -27.68
C ASN A 355 -0.66 -29.57 -26.94
N GLY A 356 -0.69 -29.87 -25.64
CA GLY A 356 -1.96 -30.11 -24.92
C GLY A 356 -2.42 -29.00 -23.99
N GLN A 357 -3.54 -28.34 -24.28
CA GLN A 357 -4.40 -27.78 -23.22
C GLN A 357 -5.29 -28.90 -22.68
N GLY A 358 -5.02 -29.36 -21.46
CA GLY A 358 -5.83 -30.36 -20.76
C GLY A 358 -6.65 -29.77 -19.62
N ALA A 359 -7.49 -30.60 -18.97
CA ALA A 359 -8.19 -30.20 -17.76
C ALA A 359 -7.19 -29.74 -16.67
N GLY A 360 -7.28 -28.46 -16.30
CA GLY A 360 -6.41 -27.87 -15.28
C GLY A 360 -6.70 -28.38 -13.87
N PHE A 361 -5.86 -28.00 -12.92
CA PHE A 361 -5.97 -28.39 -11.51
C PHE A 361 -5.55 -27.25 -10.59
N HIS A 362 -5.93 -27.35 -9.32
CA HIS A 362 -5.58 -26.40 -8.27
C HIS A 362 -4.67 -27.06 -7.25
N LEU A 363 -3.76 -26.26 -6.71
CA LEU A 363 -2.71 -26.70 -5.81
C LEU A 363 -2.66 -25.79 -4.59
N LEU A 364 -2.52 -26.38 -3.41
CA LEU A 364 -2.27 -25.67 -2.17
C LEU A 364 -0.85 -25.98 -1.70
N TYR A 365 -0.02 -24.94 -1.57
CA TYR A 365 1.34 -25.05 -1.05
C TYR A 365 1.37 -24.55 0.40
N GLU A 366 1.89 -25.36 1.31
CA GLU A 366 2.11 -25.00 2.71
C GLU A 366 3.55 -25.36 3.11
N TRP A 367 4.24 -24.45 3.80
CA TRP A 367 5.57 -24.70 4.34
C TRP A 367 5.54 -25.71 5.50
N LYS A 368 6.42 -26.72 5.46
CA LYS A 368 6.55 -27.75 6.49
C LYS A 368 8.01 -27.90 6.93
N GLY A 369 8.48 -26.92 7.69
CA GLY A 369 9.77 -26.96 8.39
C GLY A 369 10.99 -26.72 7.50
N SER A 370 11.15 -27.47 6.41
CA SER A 370 12.32 -27.41 5.51
C SER A 370 12.00 -27.31 4.02
N ASN A 371 10.76 -27.55 3.60
CA ASN A 371 10.29 -27.35 2.22
C ASN A 371 8.75 -27.16 2.21
N PHE A 372 8.20 -26.77 1.06
CA PHE A 372 6.76 -26.77 0.80
C PHE A 372 6.24 -28.18 0.55
N THR A 373 5.12 -28.52 1.18
CA THR A 373 4.25 -29.62 0.76
C THR A 373 3.21 -29.12 -0.24
N VAL A 374 2.90 -29.95 -1.24
CA VAL A 374 1.98 -29.64 -2.34
C VAL A 374 0.74 -30.53 -2.25
N ASP A 375 -0.39 -29.96 -1.83
CA ASP A 375 -1.67 -30.65 -1.84
C ASP A 375 -2.40 -30.44 -3.18
N ARG A 376 -2.96 -31.53 -3.71
CA ARG A 376 -3.72 -31.62 -4.98
C ARG A 376 -5.18 -31.98 -4.77
N SER A 377 -5.63 -32.12 -3.50
CA SER A 377 -7.00 -32.53 -3.11
C SER A 377 -8.11 -31.66 -3.72
N LEU A 378 -7.83 -30.38 -4.00
CA LEU A 378 -8.76 -29.45 -4.63
C LEU A 378 -9.15 -29.82 -6.07
N GLY A 379 -8.31 -30.56 -6.79
CA GLY A 379 -8.60 -31.01 -8.16
C GLY A 379 -8.89 -29.86 -9.15
N ASN A 380 -9.76 -30.11 -10.13
CA ASN A 380 -10.18 -29.07 -11.09
C ASN A 380 -11.41 -28.32 -10.57
N LEU A 381 -11.26 -27.04 -10.23
CA LEU A 381 -12.39 -26.17 -9.86
C LEU A 381 -12.95 -25.39 -11.07
N GLY A 382 -12.51 -25.71 -12.30
CA GLY A 382 -12.76 -24.89 -13.48
C GLY A 382 -11.86 -23.65 -13.53
N GLY A 383 -12.19 -22.70 -14.40
CA GLY A 383 -11.56 -21.36 -14.42
C GLY A 383 -10.13 -21.23 -14.94
N MET A 384 -9.71 -19.97 -15.03
CA MET A 384 -8.37 -19.51 -15.40
C MET A 384 -7.68 -18.80 -14.23
N SER A 385 -8.45 -18.19 -13.33
CA SER A 385 -7.96 -17.42 -12.18
C SER A 385 -8.50 -17.94 -10.86
N ILE A 386 -7.79 -17.64 -9.77
CA ILE A 386 -8.10 -18.13 -8.42
C ILE A 386 -7.78 -17.07 -7.36
N ALA A 387 -8.66 -16.91 -6.38
CA ALA A 387 -8.40 -16.14 -5.16
C ALA A 387 -9.05 -16.83 -3.94
N ALA A 388 -8.64 -16.49 -2.72
CA ALA A 388 -9.21 -17.10 -1.52
C ALA A 388 -8.98 -16.28 -0.25
N PHE A 389 -9.89 -16.39 0.72
CA PHE A 389 -9.74 -15.83 2.08
C PHE A 389 -10.33 -16.79 3.13
N GLY A 390 -9.89 -16.67 4.38
CA GLY A 390 -10.65 -17.13 5.55
C GLY A 390 -11.39 -15.97 6.20
N THR A 391 -12.69 -16.11 6.53
CA THR A 391 -13.43 -15.08 7.28
C THR A 391 -13.95 -15.58 8.63
N LYS A 392 -13.70 -14.79 9.68
CA LYS A 392 -14.25 -15.04 11.01
C LYS A 392 -15.77 -14.80 11.07
N ALA A 393 -16.35 -14.12 10.09
CA ALA A 393 -17.78 -13.78 10.07
C ALA A 393 -18.69 -15.02 9.95
N ASP A 394 -18.27 -16.05 9.19
CA ASP A 394 -18.99 -17.32 9.06
C ASP A 394 -18.16 -18.56 9.44
N ALA A 395 -16.92 -18.35 9.92
CA ALA A 395 -15.95 -19.38 10.27
C ALA A 395 -15.65 -20.39 9.14
N THR A 396 -15.72 -19.96 7.88
CA THR A 396 -15.30 -20.76 6.72
C THR A 396 -14.18 -20.11 5.92
N ASN A 397 -13.50 -20.92 5.10
CA ASN A 397 -12.66 -20.41 4.02
C ASN A 397 -13.47 -20.35 2.72
N TRP A 398 -13.22 -19.32 1.93
CA TRP A 398 -13.85 -19.11 0.63
C TRP A 398 -12.81 -19.17 -0.48
N LEU A 399 -13.15 -19.84 -1.57
CA LEU A 399 -12.36 -20.03 -2.78
C LEU A 399 -13.13 -19.42 -3.95
N PHE A 400 -12.50 -18.54 -4.72
CA PHE A 400 -13.12 -17.86 -5.86
C PHE A 400 -12.40 -18.24 -7.15
N VAL A 401 -13.15 -18.76 -8.11
CA VAL A 401 -12.65 -19.21 -9.41
C VAL A 401 -13.18 -18.27 -10.48
N GLY A 402 -12.30 -17.70 -11.30
CA GLY A 402 -12.66 -16.75 -12.34
C GLY A 402 -12.54 -17.34 -13.74
N GLY A 403 -13.45 -16.91 -14.63
CA GLY A 403 -13.42 -17.26 -16.05
C GLY A 403 -13.62 -18.74 -16.29
N SER A 404 -14.59 -19.37 -15.62
CA SER A 404 -14.86 -20.79 -15.80
C SER A 404 -15.69 -21.07 -17.05
N ASN A 405 -15.21 -22.00 -17.87
CA ASN A 405 -15.93 -22.61 -18.99
C ASN A 405 -16.66 -23.92 -18.58
N GLY A 406 -16.72 -24.21 -17.27
CA GLY A 406 -17.28 -25.44 -16.71
C GLY A 406 -16.21 -26.41 -16.21
N GLY A 407 -16.63 -27.60 -15.79
CA GLY A 407 -15.74 -28.67 -15.32
C GLY A 407 -15.26 -28.56 -13.87
N GLY A 408 -15.64 -27.50 -13.13
CA GLY A 408 -15.58 -27.47 -11.67
C GLY A 408 -16.76 -28.17 -11.00
N PRO A 409 -16.65 -28.64 -9.74
CA PRO A 409 -17.75 -29.29 -9.04
C PRO A 409 -18.98 -28.39 -8.96
N GLY A 410 -20.14 -28.88 -9.41
CA GLY A 410 -21.40 -28.13 -9.39
C GLY A 410 -21.50 -26.97 -10.39
N GLN A 411 -20.53 -26.78 -11.30
CA GLN A 411 -20.61 -25.76 -12.34
C GLN A 411 -21.31 -26.30 -13.60
N PRO A 412 -22.26 -25.55 -14.20
CA PRO A 412 -22.78 -25.87 -15.52
C PRO A 412 -21.69 -25.77 -16.59
N GLN A 413 -21.82 -26.56 -17.66
CA GLN A 413 -20.96 -26.43 -18.86
C GLN A 413 -21.27 -25.11 -19.57
N TRP A 414 -20.24 -24.46 -20.12
CA TRP A 414 -20.45 -23.23 -20.89
C TRP A 414 -21.16 -23.48 -22.23
N ALA A 415 -21.92 -22.49 -22.68
CA ALA A 415 -22.66 -22.49 -23.94
C ALA A 415 -23.00 -21.05 -24.34
N ALA A 416 -23.53 -20.82 -25.55
CA ALA A 416 -24.04 -19.50 -25.93
C ALA A 416 -25.18 -18.98 -25.03
N SER A 417 -25.89 -19.87 -24.34
CA SER A 417 -26.92 -19.55 -23.33
C SER A 417 -26.37 -19.50 -21.89
N ASN A 418 -25.11 -19.87 -21.67
CA ASN A 418 -24.46 -19.92 -20.36
C ASN A 418 -22.98 -19.49 -20.52
N PRO A 419 -22.68 -18.19 -20.45
CA PRO A 419 -21.34 -17.67 -20.71
C PRO A 419 -20.32 -18.16 -19.68
N MET A 420 -19.04 -17.81 -19.89
CA MET A 420 -18.05 -17.98 -18.83
C MET A 420 -18.44 -17.15 -17.61
N LEU A 421 -18.37 -17.75 -16.43
CA LEU A 421 -18.81 -17.18 -15.15
C LEU A 421 -17.74 -17.33 -14.07
N ASN A 422 -17.91 -16.55 -13.01
CA ASN A 422 -17.09 -16.62 -11.80
C ASN A 422 -17.89 -17.31 -10.70
N TYR A 423 -17.22 -18.13 -9.88
CA TYR A 423 -17.85 -18.93 -8.83
C TYR A 423 -17.14 -18.81 -7.50
N ALA A 424 -17.92 -18.83 -6.41
CA ALA A 424 -17.45 -18.90 -5.04
C ALA A 424 -17.79 -20.26 -4.43
N TYR A 425 -16.80 -20.92 -3.83
CA TYR A 425 -16.92 -22.16 -3.06
C TYR A 425 -16.63 -21.87 -1.61
N ARG A 426 -17.35 -22.54 -0.70
CA ARG A 426 -16.92 -22.68 0.70
C ARG A 426 -16.03 -23.91 0.85
N TYR A 427 -15.01 -23.80 1.69
CA TYR A 427 -14.02 -24.83 1.96
C TYR A 427 -13.82 -24.99 3.47
N ALA A 428 -14.14 -26.17 3.98
CA ALA A 428 -14.09 -26.51 5.40
C ALA A 428 -13.64 -27.96 5.56
N ASN A 429 -12.83 -28.24 6.60
CA ASN A 429 -12.37 -29.59 6.94
C ASN A 429 -11.80 -30.38 5.74
N GLY A 430 -10.95 -29.72 4.94
CA GLY A 430 -10.34 -30.32 3.74
C GLY A 430 -11.28 -30.49 2.54
N THR A 431 -12.55 -30.11 2.66
CA THR A 431 -13.61 -30.45 1.70
C THR A 431 -14.28 -29.21 1.11
N LEU A 432 -14.60 -29.26 -0.18
CA LEU A 432 -15.43 -28.25 -0.87
C LEU A 432 -16.90 -28.50 -0.56
N LEU A 433 -17.62 -27.44 -0.18
CA LEU A 433 -19.06 -27.50 0.02
C LEU A 433 -19.78 -27.19 -1.31
N SER A 434 -20.86 -27.91 -1.57
CA SER A 434 -21.64 -27.84 -2.81
C SER A 434 -23.11 -27.46 -2.50
N PRO A 435 -23.80 -26.72 -3.38
CA PRO A 435 -23.34 -26.17 -4.66
C PRO A 435 -22.44 -24.94 -4.50
N PRO A 436 -21.63 -24.59 -5.53
CA PRO A 436 -20.99 -23.28 -5.60
C PRO A 436 -22.03 -22.17 -5.74
N ILE A 437 -21.64 -20.97 -5.33
CA ILE A 437 -22.38 -19.73 -5.55
C ILE A 437 -21.87 -19.11 -6.86
N ALA A 438 -22.76 -18.73 -7.76
CA ALA A 438 -22.41 -17.91 -8.91
C ALA A 438 -22.23 -16.45 -8.47
N LEU A 439 -21.10 -15.84 -8.84
CA LEU A 439 -20.89 -14.40 -8.68
C LEU A 439 -21.66 -13.62 -9.76
N PRO A 440 -21.77 -12.27 -9.63
CA PRO A 440 -22.24 -11.41 -10.72
C PRO A 440 -21.58 -11.74 -12.06
N LYS A 441 -22.36 -11.62 -13.14
CA LYS A 441 -21.89 -11.90 -14.50
C LYS A 441 -20.64 -11.07 -14.80
N PRO A 442 -19.59 -11.64 -15.45
CA PRO A 442 -18.43 -10.88 -15.88
C PRO A 442 -18.80 -9.62 -16.68
N TYR A 443 -18.15 -8.50 -16.33
CA TYR A 443 -18.59 -7.12 -16.63
C TYR A 443 -19.01 -6.80 -18.07
N PHE A 444 -18.35 -7.38 -19.09
CA PHE A 444 -18.66 -7.09 -20.50
C PHE A 444 -19.73 -8.01 -21.10
N ASN A 445 -20.13 -9.08 -20.41
CA ASN A 445 -21.19 -9.97 -20.87
C ASN A 445 -22.54 -9.22 -20.87
N ASP A 446 -23.36 -9.46 -21.90
CA ASP A 446 -24.68 -8.85 -22.12
C ASP A 446 -24.72 -7.30 -22.27
N LYS A 447 -23.59 -6.59 -22.14
CA LYS A 447 -23.51 -5.14 -22.34
C LYS A 447 -23.39 -4.80 -23.84
N ALA A 448 -24.50 -4.35 -24.44
CA ALA A 448 -24.61 -4.05 -25.88
C ALA A 448 -23.54 -3.07 -26.42
N ALA A 449 -23.04 -2.15 -25.60
CA ALA A 449 -21.98 -1.21 -25.94
C ALA A 449 -20.67 -1.88 -26.43
N TYR A 450 -20.44 -3.15 -26.09
CA TYR A 450 -19.23 -3.89 -26.47
C TYR A 450 -19.45 -4.94 -27.56
N ALA A 451 -20.64 -5.04 -28.15
CA ALA A 451 -20.97 -6.06 -29.14
C ALA A 451 -20.04 -6.04 -30.38
N GLY A 452 -19.50 -4.87 -30.73
CA GLY A 452 -18.55 -4.67 -31.84
C GLY A 452 -17.12 -5.15 -31.58
N PHE A 453 -16.71 -5.37 -30.33
CA PHE A 453 -15.38 -5.90 -30.01
C PHE A 453 -15.37 -7.43 -30.10
N LYS A 454 -14.26 -7.99 -30.60
CA LYS A 454 -14.07 -9.43 -30.77
C LYS A 454 -13.42 -10.05 -29.54
N SER A 455 -14.04 -11.12 -29.04
CA SER A 455 -13.54 -11.99 -27.97
C SER A 455 -13.09 -13.32 -28.58
N GLU A 456 -12.05 -13.95 -28.01
CA GLU A 456 -11.68 -15.35 -28.34
C GLU A 456 -12.84 -16.32 -28.09
N TRP A 457 -13.69 -15.99 -27.12
CA TRP A 457 -14.79 -16.81 -26.64
C TRP A 457 -16.14 -16.48 -27.32
N ASP A 458 -16.14 -15.62 -28.35
CA ASP A 458 -17.35 -15.31 -29.12
C ASP A 458 -17.91 -16.56 -29.85
N PRO A 459 -19.24 -16.74 -29.93
CA PRO A 459 -20.30 -15.90 -29.36
C PRO A 459 -20.68 -16.26 -27.91
N ALA A 460 -20.00 -17.23 -27.30
CA ALA A 460 -20.41 -17.80 -26.01
C ALA A 460 -20.00 -16.95 -24.80
N SER A 461 -18.93 -16.15 -24.88
CA SER A 461 -18.61 -15.16 -23.84
C SER A 461 -17.83 -13.96 -24.39
N LYS A 462 -18.12 -12.77 -23.85
CA LYS A 462 -17.41 -11.52 -24.17
C LYS A 462 -16.26 -11.24 -23.22
N SER A 463 -16.39 -11.65 -21.96
CA SER A 463 -15.43 -11.35 -20.89
C SER A 463 -14.55 -12.55 -20.59
N HIS A 464 -13.26 -12.31 -20.53
CA HIS A 464 -12.26 -13.17 -19.92
C HIS A 464 -11.94 -12.65 -18.52
N THR A 465 -12.03 -13.49 -17.50
CA THR A 465 -11.57 -13.14 -16.15
C THR A 465 -10.17 -13.69 -15.91
N SER A 466 -9.15 -12.93 -16.31
CA SER A 466 -7.75 -13.38 -16.31
C SER A 466 -7.16 -13.54 -14.92
N ARG A 467 -7.61 -12.72 -13.95
CA ARG A 467 -7.13 -12.72 -12.56
C ARG A 467 -8.21 -12.31 -11.56
N LEU A 468 -8.10 -12.84 -10.34
CA LEU A 468 -8.93 -12.46 -9.19
C LEU A 468 -8.06 -11.97 -8.02
N TRP A 469 -8.66 -11.11 -7.18
CA TRP A 469 -8.17 -10.70 -5.87
C TRP A 469 -9.34 -10.59 -4.89
N VAL A 470 -9.02 -10.54 -3.60
CA VAL A 470 -9.99 -10.38 -2.53
C VAL A 470 -9.49 -9.35 -1.51
N SER A 471 -10.39 -8.50 -1.02
CA SER A 471 -10.12 -7.44 -0.03
C SER A 471 -11.44 -6.98 0.56
N ASP A 472 -11.45 -6.56 1.84
CA ASP A 472 -12.57 -5.81 2.42
C ASP A 472 -12.49 -4.36 1.90
N LEU A 473 -13.11 -4.08 0.75
CA LEU A 473 -12.99 -2.78 0.06
C LEU A 473 -13.85 -1.73 0.75
N ASN A 474 -15.07 -2.09 1.15
CA ASN A 474 -16.01 -1.19 1.82
C ASN A 474 -15.89 -1.20 3.34
N GLN A 475 -14.93 -1.90 3.93
CA GLN A 475 -14.63 -1.87 5.38
C GLN A 475 -15.84 -2.26 6.24
N ASP A 476 -16.67 -3.19 5.77
CA ASP A 476 -17.85 -3.66 6.51
C ASP A 476 -17.60 -4.96 7.33
N GLY A 477 -16.43 -5.58 7.14
CA GLY A 477 -16.00 -6.84 7.74
C GLY A 477 -16.20 -8.07 6.84
N LEU A 478 -16.76 -7.90 5.64
CA LEU A 478 -16.92 -8.93 4.63
C LEU A 478 -15.94 -8.68 3.48
N PRO A 479 -15.03 -9.61 3.17
CA PRO A 479 -14.15 -9.47 2.02
C PRO A 479 -14.93 -9.59 0.70
N ASP A 480 -14.65 -8.63 -0.18
CA ASP A 480 -15.15 -8.45 -1.54
C ASP A 480 -14.24 -9.13 -2.57
N VAL A 481 -14.71 -9.18 -3.82
CA VAL A 481 -13.97 -9.79 -4.94
C VAL A 481 -13.68 -8.75 -6.03
N LEU A 482 -12.41 -8.62 -6.40
CA LEU A 482 -11.97 -7.85 -7.56
C LEU A 482 -11.64 -8.81 -8.70
N ALA A 483 -12.19 -8.57 -9.88
CA ALA A 483 -11.95 -9.40 -11.06
C ALA A 483 -11.36 -8.57 -12.21
N ALA A 484 -10.21 -8.99 -12.73
CA ALA A 484 -9.67 -8.46 -13.97
C ALA A 484 -10.49 -9.01 -15.14
N GLN A 485 -11.37 -8.18 -15.69
CA GLN A 485 -12.19 -8.50 -16.85
C GLN A 485 -11.55 -7.93 -18.11
N GLU A 486 -11.48 -8.73 -19.16
CA GLU A 486 -10.87 -8.38 -20.44
C GLU A 486 -11.75 -8.82 -21.61
N ILE A 487 -11.87 -7.99 -22.65
CA ILE A 487 -12.26 -8.44 -23.99
C ILE A 487 -10.95 -8.64 -24.75
N TRP A 488 -10.59 -9.89 -25.01
CA TRP A 488 -9.31 -10.27 -25.60
C TRP A 488 -9.52 -11.34 -26.68
N SER A 489 -8.69 -11.31 -27.74
CA SER A 489 -8.56 -12.43 -28.67
C SER A 489 -7.11 -12.61 -29.13
N GLY A 490 -6.70 -13.83 -29.47
CA GLY A 490 -5.33 -14.13 -29.91
C GLY A 490 -4.92 -13.39 -31.18
N ALA A 491 -5.90 -13.06 -32.03
CA ALA A 491 -5.69 -12.32 -33.27
C ALA A 491 -5.59 -10.79 -33.08
N ASN A 492 -6.26 -10.21 -32.07
CA ASN A 492 -6.37 -8.76 -31.89
C ASN A 492 -5.71 -8.24 -30.59
N GLY A 493 -5.28 -9.13 -29.70
CA GLY A 493 -4.86 -8.80 -28.35
C GLY A 493 -6.02 -8.29 -27.48
N LEU A 494 -5.68 -7.47 -26.48
CA LEU A 494 -6.64 -6.82 -25.60
C LEU A 494 -7.37 -5.70 -26.34
N ALA A 495 -8.70 -5.76 -26.37
CA ALA A 495 -9.58 -4.71 -26.89
C ALA A 495 -10.09 -3.77 -25.78
N LYS A 496 -10.54 -4.31 -24.65
CA LYS A 496 -11.07 -3.56 -23.48
C LYS A 496 -10.72 -4.26 -22.17
N SER A 497 -10.58 -3.53 -21.06
CA SER A 497 -10.46 -4.11 -19.71
C SER A 497 -11.27 -3.37 -18.66
N LYS A 498 -11.57 -4.02 -17.54
CA LYS A 498 -12.19 -3.40 -16.35
C LYS A 498 -11.77 -4.18 -15.11
N PHE A 499 -11.47 -3.50 -14.01
CA PHE A 499 -11.57 -4.13 -12.69
C PHE A 499 -13.03 -4.13 -12.26
N GLN A 500 -13.66 -5.30 -12.33
CA GLN A 500 -15.00 -5.50 -11.80
C GLN A 500 -14.92 -5.62 -10.28
N LEU A 501 -15.67 -4.77 -9.58
CA LEU A 501 -15.71 -4.69 -8.11
C LEU A 501 -17.03 -5.29 -7.62
N MET A 502 -16.96 -6.46 -7.00
CA MET A 502 -18.12 -7.20 -6.54
C MET A 502 -18.18 -7.18 -5.01
N LEU A 503 -19.09 -6.37 -4.45
CA LEU A 503 -19.24 -6.23 -3.01
C LEU A 503 -20.00 -7.42 -2.41
N ASN A 504 -19.50 -7.93 -1.30
CA ASN A 504 -20.08 -9.04 -0.54
C ASN A 504 -21.21 -8.52 0.35
N ARG A 505 -22.45 -8.93 0.06
CA ARG A 505 -23.65 -8.46 0.80
C ARG A 505 -24.05 -9.41 1.92
N GLY A 506 -23.16 -10.34 2.29
CA GLY A 506 -23.41 -11.36 3.31
C GLY A 506 -24.32 -12.48 2.79
N GLY A 507 -24.41 -13.57 3.57
CA GLY A 507 -25.24 -14.74 3.22
C GLY A 507 -24.82 -15.50 1.96
N GLY A 508 -23.72 -15.12 1.30
CA GLY A 508 -23.35 -15.60 -0.03
C GLY A 508 -23.95 -14.81 -1.19
N SER A 509 -24.51 -13.62 -0.93
CA SER A 509 -24.94 -12.67 -1.96
C SER A 509 -23.80 -11.72 -2.32
N PHE A 510 -23.64 -11.41 -3.61
CA PHE A 510 -22.67 -10.45 -4.13
C PHE A 510 -23.35 -9.53 -5.15
N SER A 511 -23.01 -8.24 -5.16
CA SER A 511 -23.47 -7.28 -6.18
C SER A 511 -22.30 -6.74 -6.98
N ASP A 512 -22.53 -6.47 -8.27
CA ASP A 512 -21.57 -5.71 -9.08
C ASP A 512 -21.84 -4.21 -8.89
N ASP A 513 -20.88 -3.51 -8.28
CA ASP A 513 -20.93 -2.07 -8.02
C ASP A 513 -19.85 -1.31 -8.83
N THR A 514 -19.25 -1.95 -9.84
CA THR A 514 -18.09 -1.45 -10.59
C THR A 514 -18.23 -0.03 -11.11
N ASP A 515 -19.40 0.32 -11.67
CA ASP A 515 -19.62 1.61 -12.32
C ASP A 515 -19.76 2.76 -11.30
N SER A 516 -20.15 2.46 -10.05
CA SER A 516 -20.21 3.44 -8.95
C SER A 516 -18.88 3.54 -8.18
N LEU A 517 -18.14 2.44 -8.10
CA LEU A 517 -16.91 2.34 -7.31
C LEU A 517 -15.63 2.67 -8.08
N ALA A 518 -15.52 2.31 -9.37
CA ALA A 518 -14.33 2.55 -10.20
C ALA A 518 -14.61 3.33 -11.51
N PRO A 519 -15.33 4.47 -11.48
CA PRO A 519 -15.62 5.24 -12.69
C PRO A 519 -14.38 5.89 -13.32
N GLU A 520 -13.32 6.10 -12.55
CA GLU A 520 -12.07 6.72 -13.03
C GLU A 520 -11.10 5.71 -13.68
N TYR A 521 -11.38 4.40 -13.60
CA TYR A 521 -10.63 3.37 -14.32
C TYR A 521 -11.08 3.30 -15.79
N SER A 522 -10.16 3.60 -16.69
CA SER A 522 -10.39 3.65 -18.13
C SER A 522 -10.46 2.27 -18.76
N GLU A 523 -11.50 2.03 -19.57
CA GLU A 523 -11.74 0.72 -20.19
C GLU A 523 -10.79 0.37 -21.35
N ASP A 524 -10.01 1.35 -21.80
CA ASP A 524 -8.95 1.17 -22.79
C ASP A 524 -7.61 0.76 -22.16
N ALA A 525 -7.51 0.79 -20.83
CA ALA A 525 -6.29 0.47 -20.09
C ALA A 525 -5.87 -1.00 -20.26
N TYR A 526 -4.57 -1.25 -20.32
CA TYR A 526 -4.00 -2.58 -20.11
C TYR A 526 -4.13 -3.00 -18.65
N ILE A 527 -4.74 -4.15 -18.38
CA ILE A 527 -4.90 -4.63 -17.01
C ILE A 527 -3.55 -5.10 -16.43
N ASP A 528 -3.36 -4.95 -15.13
CA ASP A 528 -2.20 -5.51 -14.43
C ASP A 528 -2.55 -6.87 -13.83
N TYR A 529 -1.69 -7.86 -14.04
CA TYR A 529 -1.81 -9.21 -13.50
C TYR A 529 -1.21 -9.32 -12.07
N SER A 530 -0.46 -8.29 -11.65
CA SER A 530 0.36 -8.24 -10.43
C SER A 530 -0.07 -7.15 -9.44
N VAL A 531 -1.37 -6.82 -9.39
CA VAL A 531 -1.93 -5.77 -8.52
C VAL A 531 -1.51 -5.94 -7.05
N ARG A 532 -1.02 -4.84 -6.46
CA ARG A 532 -0.69 -4.74 -5.03
C ARG A 532 -1.77 -3.93 -4.32
N LEU A 533 -2.47 -4.56 -3.37
CA LEU A 533 -3.36 -3.93 -2.39
C LEU A 533 -2.60 -3.86 -1.06
N VAL A 534 -2.45 -2.66 -0.48
CA VAL A 534 -1.73 -2.45 0.77
C VAL A 534 -2.02 -1.10 1.41
N ASP A 535 -2.23 -1.08 2.73
CA ASP A 535 -2.23 0.14 3.54
C ASP A 535 -0.82 0.76 3.56
N VAL A 536 -0.71 1.93 2.92
CA VAL A 536 0.54 2.70 2.81
C VAL A 536 0.63 3.88 3.77
N ASP A 537 -0.47 4.28 4.40
CA ASP A 537 -0.56 5.50 5.21
C ASP A 537 -0.99 5.28 6.68
N GLY A 538 -1.19 4.02 7.07
CA GLY A 538 -1.57 3.60 8.43
C GLY A 538 -3.06 3.73 8.71
N SER A 539 -3.90 3.96 7.70
CA SER A 539 -5.35 4.10 7.86
C SER A 539 -6.08 2.78 8.10
N GLY A 540 -5.46 1.63 7.80
CA GLY A 540 -6.13 0.34 7.72
C GLY A 540 -6.95 0.13 6.44
N ILE A 541 -6.90 1.05 5.47
CA ILE A 541 -7.56 0.95 4.17
C ILE A 541 -6.49 0.78 3.09
N ASP A 542 -6.62 -0.26 2.28
CA ASP A 542 -5.64 -0.57 1.24
C ASP A 542 -5.71 0.44 0.07
N THR A 543 -4.53 0.91 -0.36
CA THR A 543 -4.33 1.58 -1.64
C THR A 543 -4.02 0.53 -2.71
N MET A 544 -4.58 0.69 -3.92
CA MET A 544 -4.37 -0.21 -5.04
C MET A 544 -3.34 0.35 -6.02
N PHE A 545 -2.25 -0.39 -6.23
CA PHE A 545 -1.20 -0.07 -7.19
C PHE A 545 -1.30 -0.97 -8.41
N LEU A 546 -1.44 -0.34 -9.59
CA LEU A 546 -1.48 -0.99 -10.90
C LEU A 546 -0.23 -0.59 -11.69
N SER A 547 0.51 -1.59 -12.14
CA SER A 547 1.74 -1.43 -12.91
C SER A 547 1.78 -2.41 -14.08
N SER A 548 0.85 -2.26 -15.04
CA SER A 548 0.75 -3.18 -16.18
C SER A 548 1.92 -3.08 -17.18
N ASN A 549 2.42 -4.25 -17.59
CA ASN A 549 3.68 -4.45 -18.31
C ASN A 549 3.50 -4.64 -19.84
N SER A 550 2.68 -3.81 -20.50
CA SER A 550 2.35 -3.96 -21.92
C SER A 550 3.27 -3.20 -22.89
N VAL A 551 3.31 -3.71 -24.14
CA VAL A 551 4.21 -3.31 -25.24
C VAL A 551 3.64 -3.81 -26.58
N PHE A 552 3.74 -3.13 -27.73
CA PHE A 552 4.33 -1.81 -28.06
C PHE A 552 3.43 -1.07 -29.08
N ARG A 553 3.20 0.23 -28.93
CA ARG A 553 3.43 1.30 -29.94
C ARG A 553 3.26 2.71 -29.36
N GLU A 554 4.26 3.58 -29.52
CA GLU A 554 4.22 4.98 -29.04
C GLU A 554 3.02 5.77 -29.58
N THR A 555 2.62 5.49 -30.82
CA THR A 555 1.53 6.17 -31.52
C THR A 555 0.13 5.64 -31.20
N GLU A 556 0.01 4.51 -30.49
CA GLU A 556 -1.26 3.81 -30.25
C GLU A 556 -1.61 3.68 -28.75
N ASP A 557 -0.63 3.66 -27.83
CA ASP A 557 -0.83 3.21 -26.45
C ASP A 557 -0.92 4.31 -25.36
N ALA A 558 -0.69 5.59 -25.69
CA ALA A 558 -0.67 6.65 -24.67
C ALA A 558 -2.00 6.81 -23.90
N THR A 559 -3.13 6.51 -24.56
CA THR A 559 -4.48 6.45 -23.95
C THR A 559 -4.73 5.17 -23.17
N ARG A 560 -4.07 4.06 -23.56
CA ARG A 560 -4.22 2.70 -23.04
C ARG A 560 -3.40 2.39 -21.79
N GLN A 561 -2.74 3.41 -21.21
CA GLN A 561 -1.94 3.24 -19.99
C GLN A 561 -2.74 2.63 -18.83
N GLY A 562 -2.27 1.50 -18.30
CA GLY A 562 -2.75 0.85 -17.07
C GLY A 562 -1.86 1.04 -15.84
N GLN A 563 -1.07 2.12 -15.82
CA GLN A 563 -0.29 2.57 -14.67
C GLN A 563 -1.17 3.48 -13.80
N TYR A 564 -1.49 3.06 -12.58
CA TYR A 564 -2.32 3.80 -11.64
C TYR A 564 -1.87 3.65 -10.18
N VAL A 565 -2.04 4.73 -9.42
CA VAL A 565 -2.27 4.65 -7.97
C VAL A 565 -3.74 5.00 -7.75
N LEU A 566 -4.54 4.05 -7.26
CA LEU A 566 -5.94 4.23 -6.90
C LEU A 566 -6.09 4.19 -5.38
N VAL A 567 -6.53 5.29 -4.79
CA VAL A 567 -6.82 5.36 -3.34
C VAL A 567 -8.29 5.03 -3.07
N ASN A 568 -8.54 4.33 -1.97
CA ASN A 568 -9.87 3.96 -1.50
C ASN A 568 -10.26 4.89 -0.33
N ASP A 569 -11.50 5.35 -0.30
CA ASP A 569 -12.04 6.16 0.81
C ASP A 569 -12.55 5.31 2.00
N GLY A 570 -12.55 3.98 1.84
CA GLY A 570 -13.08 3.02 2.80
C GLY A 570 -14.53 2.62 2.55
N THR A 571 -15.18 3.14 1.50
CA THR A 571 -16.52 2.72 1.02
C THR A 571 -16.44 1.74 -0.17
N GLY A 572 -15.22 1.37 -0.55
CA GLY A 572 -14.88 0.61 -1.74
C GLY A 572 -14.70 1.47 -2.99
N ARG A 573 -14.90 2.79 -2.89
CA ARG A 573 -14.79 3.70 -4.02
C ARG A 573 -13.34 4.08 -4.27
N LEU A 574 -12.89 3.81 -5.51
CA LEU A 574 -11.54 4.04 -5.97
C LEU A 574 -11.41 5.36 -6.74
N TYR A 575 -10.43 6.15 -6.32
CA TYR A 575 -10.13 7.48 -6.83
C TYR A 575 -8.72 7.49 -7.44
N VAL A 576 -8.53 8.07 -8.63
CA VAL A 576 -7.19 8.19 -9.23
C VAL A 576 -6.38 9.22 -8.45
N ALA A 577 -5.36 8.74 -7.74
CA ALA A 577 -4.33 9.58 -7.14
C ALA A 577 -3.21 9.88 -8.15
N MET A 578 -2.76 8.88 -8.91
CA MET A 578 -1.79 9.06 -9.99
C MET A 578 -2.16 8.27 -11.24
N ARG A 579 -2.05 8.91 -12.40
CA ARG A 579 -2.09 8.28 -13.73
C ARG A 579 -1.37 9.16 -14.75
N ASP A 580 -1.82 10.39 -14.91
CA ASP A 580 -1.31 11.29 -15.94
C ASP A 580 0.06 11.86 -15.57
N GLU A 581 0.40 11.87 -14.28
CA GLU A 581 1.73 12.13 -13.73
C GLU A 581 2.76 11.12 -14.27
N PHE A 582 2.43 9.82 -14.24
CA PHE A 582 3.28 8.79 -14.85
C PHE A 582 3.47 9.07 -16.34
N ARG A 583 2.37 9.39 -17.05
CA ARG A 583 2.38 9.71 -18.48
C ARG A 583 3.32 10.88 -18.80
N ALA A 584 3.27 11.95 -18.01
CA ALA A 584 4.12 13.13 -18.15
C ALA A 584 5.61 12.81 -17.94
N MET A 585 5.93 11.98 -16.93
CA MET A 585 7.32 11.59 -16.64
C MET A 585 7.94 10.65 -17.69
N ARG A 586 7.14 9.89 -18.47
CA ARG A 586 7.65 8.88 -19.43
C ARG A 586 8.67 9.43 -20.42
N ALA A 587 8.41 10.60 -20.98
CA ALA A 587 9.29 11.24 -21.96
C ALA A 587 10.63 11.64 -21.35
N GLN A 588 10.62 12.18 -20.12
CA GLN A 588 11.83 12.56 -19.38
C GLN A 588 12.67 11.33 -19.03
N ILE A 589 12.03 10.25 -18.55
CA ILE A 589 12.68 8.98 -18.20
C ILE A 589 13.24 8.29 -19.45
N GLY A 590 12.51 8.26 -20.57
CA GLY A 590 12.99 7.73 -21.85
C GLY A 590 14.22 8.50 -22.36
N ALA A 591 14.16 9.83 -22.35
CA ALA A 591 15.30 10.67 -22.72
C ALA A 591 16.51 10.51 -21.78
N TYR A 592 16.27 10.28 -20.48
CA TYR A 592 17.31 9.96 -19.51
C TYR A 592 17.96 8.61 -19.81
N ILE A 593 17.18 7.54 -19.99
CA ILE A 593 17.68 6.19 -20.34
C ILE A 593 18.54 6.24 -21.60
N ASN A 594 18.08 6.92 -22.65
CA ASN A 594 18.80 7.07 -23.92
C ASN A 594 20.16 7.79 -23.80
N ARG A 595 20.39 8.56 -22.72
CA ARG A 595 21.69 9.18 -22.42
C ARG A 595 22.60 8.32 -21.53
N GLN A 596 22.03 7.43 -20.73
CA GLN A 596 22.78 6.60 -19.77
C GLN A 596 23.20 5.25 -20.35
N LEU A 597 22.41 4.67 -21.26
CA LEU A 597 22.82 3.45 -21.95
C LEU A 597 23.93 3.77 -22.97
N PRO A 598 24.96 2.92 -23.13
CA PRO A 598 26.02 3.16 -24.10
C PRO A 598 25.46 3.29 -25.52
N ALA A 599 26.10 4.10 -26.36
CA ALA A 599 25.78 4.23 -27.77
C ALA A 599 26.17 2.96 -28.57
N VAL A 600 25.45 1.86 -28.38
CA VAL A 600 25.68 0.56 -29.05
C VAL A 600 25.12 0.60 -30.48
N GLY A 601 25.77 1.40 -31.32
CA GLY A 601 25.52 1.47 -32.76
C GLY A 601 24.13 2.00 -33.16
N SER A 602 23.88 2.01 -34.46
CA SER A 602 22.63 2.52 -35.07
C SER A 602 21.46 1.53 -34.99
N GLY A 603 21.31 0.82 -33.87
CA GLY A 603 20.34 -0.29 -33.74
C GLY A 603 19.76 -0.54 -32.34
N THR A 604 20.16 0.21 -31.30
CA THR A 604 19.51 0.15 -29.99
C THR A 604 18.19 0.90 -30.01
N SER A 605 17.10 0.24 -29.57
CA SER A 605 15.80 0.86 -29.36
C SER A 605 15.32 0.66 -27.93
N VAL A 606 14.72 1.70 -27.35
CA VAL A 606 14.17 1.72 -25.99
C VAL A 606 12.67 1.97 -26.09
N THR A 607 11.86 1.18 -25.39
CA THR A 607 10.42 1.46 -25.27
C THR A 607 10.20 2.58 -24.26
N VAL A 608 9.57 3.69 -24.67
CA VAL A 608 9.21 4.79 -23.74
C VAL A 608 7.97 4.49 -22.88
N THR A 609 7.28 3.37 -23.10
CA THR A 609 6.23 2.88 -22.19
C THR A 609 6.90 2.18 -21.01
N GLN A 610 7.14 2.91 -19.92
CA GLN A 610 7.64 2.30 -18.68
C GLN A 610 6.50 1.83 -17.77
N GLN A 611 6.81 0.79 -17.01
CA GLN A 611 6.07 0.25 -15.88
C GLN A 611 6.59 0.93 -14.60
N PHE A 612 5.72 1.46 -13.74
CA PHE A 612 6.07 2.21 -12.52
C PHE A 612 5.68 1.40 -11.28
N ILE A 613 6.63 0.71 -10.67
CA ILE A 613 6.39 -0.14 -9.50
C ILE A 613 6.62 0.69 -8.23
N ALA A 614 5.60 0.77 -7.37
CA ALA A 614 5.66 1.54 -6.13
C ALA A 614 6.30 0.73 -4.98
N TYR A 615 7.23 1.35 -4.27
CA TYR A 615 7.84 0.81 -3.05
C TYR A 615 7.94 1.89 -1.95
N ARG A 616 7.82 1.47 -0.70
CA ARG A 616 7.88 2.35 0.47
C ARG A 616 9.31 2.53 0.95
N THR A 617 9.73 3.78 1.16
CA THR A 617 11.01 4.10 1.78
C THR A 617 10.99 3.78 3.28
N ALA A 618 12.17 3.72 3.91
CA ALA A 618 12.28 3.65 5.37
C ALA A 618 11.61 4.84 6.11
N ALA A 619 11.39 5.98 5.43
CA ALA A 619 10.67 7.14 5.95
C ALA A 619 9.14 7.04 5.78
N GLY A 620 8.62 5.93 5.25
CA GLY A 620 7.18 5.71 5.03
C GLY A 620 6.63 6.32 3.73
N THR A 621 7.43 7.09 2.99
CA THR A 621 7.03 7.71 1.71
C THR A 621 7.15 6.75 0.54
N LEU A 622 6.46 7.02 -0.57
CA LEU A 622 6.46 6.20 -1.78
C LEU A 622 7.48 6.73 -2.81
N ASN A 623 8.36 5.84 -3.23
CA ASN A 623 9.19 5.99 -4.43
C ASN A 623 8.71 5.00 -5.50
N PHE A 624 9.12 5.23 -6.75
CA PHE A 624 8.78 4.36 -7.87
C PHE A 624 10.03 3.85 -8.57
N ALA A 625 9.96 2.64 -9.09
CA ALA A 625 10.92 2.09 -10.03
C ALA A 625 10.28 2.08 -11.42
N ALA A 626 10.84 2.86 -12.35
CA ALA A 626 10.44 2.82 -13.75
C ALA A 626 11.22 1.71 -14.46
N VAL A 627 10.53 0.61 -14.80
CA VAL A 627 11.07 -0.52 -15.56
C VAL A 627 10.78 -0.29 -17.05
N ALA A 628 11.83 -0.22 -17.86
CA ALA A 628 11.75 0.01 -19.30
C ALA A 628 12.44 -1.13 -20.07
N ARG A 629 11.79 -1.62 -21.12
CA ARG A 629 12.36 -2.61 -22.04
C ARG A 629 13.27 -1.91 -23.07
N TYR A 630 14.45 -2.47 -23.31
CA TYR A 630 15.34 -2.02 -24.39
C TYR A 630 15.94 -3.21 -25.14
N PHE A 631 16.32 -2.97 -26.39
CA PHE A 631 16.93 -3.95 -27.28
C PHE A 631 18.40 -3.60 -27.51
N THR A 632 19.29 -4.56 -27.29
CA THR A 632 20.71 -4.48 -27.66
C THR A 632 20.98 -5.39 -28.86
N PRO A 633 21.52 -4.86 -29.97
CA PRO A 633 22.11 -5.69 -31.01
C PRO A 633 23.25 -6.51 -30.41
N ALA A 634 23.09 -7.84 -30.39
CA ALA A 634 24.17 -8.74 -30.00
C ALA A 634 25.19 -8.87 -31.15
N GLN A 635 26.37 -9.42 -30.87
CA GLN A 635 27.29 -9.87 -31.93
C GLN A 635 26.73 -11.08 -32.71
N THR A 636 25.61 -11.65 -32.28
CA THR A 636 24.87 -12.71 -32.95
C THR A 636 23.57 -12.18 -33.56
N SER A 637 23.09 -12.83 -34.62
CA SER A 637 21.99 -12.39 -35.48
C SER A 637 20.59 -12.27 -34.83
N ALA A 638 20.44 -12.61 -33.55
CA ALA A 638 19.14 -12.68 -32.87
C ALA A 638 18.81 -11.48 -31.96
N GLY A 639 19.84 -10.76 -31.49
CA GLY A 639 19.72 -9.66 -30.53
C GLY A 639 19.18 -10.06 -29.15
N GLU A 640 19.28 -9.16 -28.18
CA GLU A 640 18.88 -9.40 -26.79
C GLU A 640 17.90 -8.31 -26.31
N TYR A 641 16.83 -8.74 -25.64
CA TYR A 641 15.98 -7.82 -24.88
C TYR A 641 16.38 -7.81 -23.42
N ARG A 642 16.50 -6.61 -22.89
CA ARG A 642 16.90 -6.32 -21.51
C ARG A 642 15.89 -5.34 -20.91
N PHE A 643 15.85 -5.29 -19.59
CA PHE A 643 15.08 -4.30 -18.85
C PHE A 643 16.05 -3.42 -18.08
N VAL A 644 15.86 -2.10 -18.13
CA VAL A 644 16.55 -1.14 -17.27
C VAL A 644 15.59 -0.70 -16.19
N VAL A 645 16.07 -0.62 -14.95
CA VAL A 645 15.28 -0.16 -13.82
C VAL A 645 15.83 1.19 -13.38
N VAL A 646 14.98 2.21 -13.37
CA VAL A 646 15.31 3.59 -13.03
C VAL A 646 14.59 3.97 -11.73
N ASN A 647 15.34 4.45 -10.74
CA ASN A 647 14.74 5.06 -9.55
C ASN A 647 14.07 6.38 -9.94
N VAL A 648 12.82 6.55 -9.52
CA VAL A 648 12.04 7.78 -9.61
C VAL A 648 11.67 8.19 -8.18
N PRO A 649 12.56 8.90 -7.45
CA PRO A 649 12.38 9.20 -6.04
C PRO A 649 11.47 10.43 -5.85
N LEU A 650 10.17 10.18 -5.87
CA LEU A 650 9.13 11.20 -5.67
C LEU A 650 8.84 11.48 -4.20
N GLN A 651 9.12 10.52 -3.30
CA GLN A 651 8.86 10.60 -1.86
C GLN A 651 7.42 10.98 -1.50
N ILE A 652 6.44 10.43 -2.22
CA ILE A 652 5.02 10.79 -2.06
C ILE A 652 4.47 10.25 -0.74
N ASN A 653 3.79 11.10 0.02
CA ASN A 653 2.95 10.68 1.15
C ASN A 653 1.48 10.97 0.79
N LEU A 654 0.71 9.93 0.50
CA LEU A 654 -0.67 10.07 0.02
C LEU A 654 -1.56 10.89 0.98
N ALA A 655 -1.33 10.80 2.29
CA ALA A 655 -2.08 11.54 3.30
C ALA A 655 -1.82 13.07 3.28
N THR A 656 -0.68 13.54 2.73
CA THR A 656 -0.33 14.98 2.61
C THR A 656 -0.39 15.51 1.18
N ASP A 657 -0.22 14.63 0.20
CA ASP A 657 0.08 14.99 -1.18
C ASP A 657 -1.15 14.81 -2.09
N PHE A 658 -2.07 13.90 -1.76
CA PHE A 658 -3.36 13.81 -2.45
C PHE A 658 -4.32 14.88 -1.90
N ARG A 659 -4.35 16.03 -2.59
CA ARG A 659 -5.09 17.24 -2.19
C ARG A 659 -6.41 17.45 -2.95
N ARG A 660 -6.82 16.48 -3.76
CA ARG A 660 -8.08 16.54 -4.50
C ARG A 660 -9.25 16.40 -3.52
N PRO A 661 -10.17 17.38 -3.41
CA PRO A 661 -11.37 17.23 -2.61
C PRO A 661 -12.18 16.03 -3.09
N ILE A 662 -12.62 15.17 -2.17
CA ILE A 662 -13.53 14.06 -2.43
C ILE A 662 -14.88 14.27 -1.76
N SER A 663 -15.91 13.76 -2.43
CA SER A 663 -17.28 13.70 -1.91
C SER A 663 -17.69 12.24 -1.82
N ILE A 664 -18.17 11.83 -0.64
CA ILE A 664 -18.60 10.45 -0.33
C ILE A 664 -20.12 10.47 -0.17
N PRO A 665 -20.91 10.17 -1.22
CA PRO A 665 -22.37 10.28 -1.20
C PRO A 665 -23.08 9.09 -0.52
N SER A 666 -22.40 7.95 -0.42
CA SER A 666 -22.88 6.71 0.22
C SER A 666 -21.71 6.07 0.95
N ARG A 667 -21.95 5.50 2.13
CA ARG A 667 -20.93 4.79 2.90
C ARG A 667 -20.84 3.30 2.58
N ASN A 668 -21.79 2.75 1.82
CA ASN A 668 -21.83 1.35 1.39
C ASN A 668 -21.70 0.30 2.53
N GLY A 669 -22.14 0.62 3.75
CA GLY A 669 -22.00 -0.24 4.93
C GLY A 669 -20.69 -0.08 5.72
N SER A 670 -19.83 0.85 5.30
CA SER A 670 -18.50 1.03 5.86
C SER A 670 -18.47 1.39 7.34
N ARG A 671 -17.57 0.73 8.06
CA ARG A 671 -17.21 1.01 9.46
C ARG A 671 -15.93 1.84 9.60
N ARG A 672 -15.27 2.15 8.49
CA ARG A 672 -14.05 2.96 8.47
C ARG A 672 -13.93 3.76 7.18
N ILE A 673 -13.95 5.07 7.30
CA ILE A 673 -13.74 6.02 6.20
C ILE A 673 -12.44 6.78 6.44
N ARG A 674 -11.62 6.92 5.40
CA ARG A 674 -10.50 7.87 5.39
C ARG A 674 -10.60 8.82 4.20
N THR A 675 -10.27 10.08 4.41
CA THR A 675 -10.05 11.06 3.34
C THR A 675 -8.67 11.71 3.52
N PHE A 676 -8.24 12.63 2.64
CA PHE A 676 -6.83 12.95 2.46
C PHE A 676 -6.52 14.42 2.79
N ALA A 677 -5.76 15.14 1.96
CA ALA A 677 -5.46 16.56 2.18
C ALA A 677 -6.41 17.50 1.39
N GLY A 678 -7.50 16.96 0.83
CA GLY A 678 -8.59 17.71 0.22
C GLY A 678 -9.59 18.23 1.25
N ASN A 679 -10.41 19.22 0.87
CA ASN A 679 -11.51 19.71 1.71
C ASN A 679 -12.74 18.82 1.48
N ASP A 680 -12.86 17.76 2.27
CA ASP A 680 -13.69 16.62 1.91
C ASP A 680 -15.11 16.69 2.51
N VAL A 681 -16.10 16.13 1.79
CA VAL A 681 -17.51 16.13 2.20
C VAL A 681 -18.02 14.69 2.29
N ILE A 682 -18.45 14.30 3.49
CA ILE A 682 -18.82 12.91 3.81
C ILE A 682 -20.28 12.88 4.19
N TYR A 683 -21.12 12.25 3.37
CA TYR A 683 -22.55 12.10 3.67
C TYR A 683 -22.79 10.91 4.60
N ARG A 684 -23.90 10.97 5.34
CA ARG A 684 -24.36 9.90 6.21
C ARG A 684 -25.83 9.57 5.92
N ALA A 685 -26.20 8.29 5.94
CA ALA A 685 -27.57 7.82 6.08
C ALA A 685 -27.91 7.54 7.56
N VAL A 686 -29.19 7.71 7.93
CA VAL A 686 -29.67 7.40 9.29
C VAL A 686 -29.42 5.94 9.67
N THR A 687 -29.42 5.03 8.69
CA THR A 687 -29.20 3.59 8.86
C THR A 687 -27.73 3.16 8.81
N ASP A 688 -26.77 4.07 8.61
CA ASP A 688 -25.36 3.71 8.57
C ASP A 688 -24.89 3.13 9.93
N PRO A 689 -24.00 2.13 9.92
CA PRO A 689 -23.49 1.48 11.14
C PRO A 689 -22.52 2.39 11.92
N ASP A 690 -21.95 1.85 13.00
CA ASP A 690 -20.82 2.49 13.69
C ASP A 690 -19.67 2.69 12.70
N CYS A 691 -19.11 3.89 12.66
CA CYS A 691 -18.11 4.26 11.66
C CYS A 691 -17.00 5.15 12.27
N LEU A 692 -15.74 4.75 12.10
CA LEU A 692 -14.60 5.62 12.31
C LEU A 692 -14.42 6.49 11.06
N VAL A 693 -14.68 7.78 11.16
CA VAL A 693 -14.58 8.72 10.03
C VAL A 693 -13.38 9.63 10.24
N ASP A 694 -12.38 9.51 9.39
CA ASP A 694 -11.16 10.31 9.44
C ASP A 694 -11.04 11.23 8.21
N GLY A 695 -11.26 12.53 8.42
CA GLY A 695 -11.18 13.55 7.37
C GLY A 695 -9.77 13.88 6.85
N GLY A 696 -8.71 13.28 7.39
CA GLY A 696 -7.35 13.62 6.95
C GLY A 696 -6.92 15.04 7.32
N LEU A 697 -6.38 15.81 6.38
CA LEU A 697 -5.65 17.07 6.64
C LEU A 697 -6.29 18.33 6.06
N GLY A 698 -7.38 18.23 5.28
CA GLY A 698 -8.10 19.41 4.81
C GLY A 698 -9.10 19.96 5.82
N ASN A 699 -9.99 20.82 5.32
CA ASN A 699 -11.14 21.34 6.06
C ASN A 699 -12.40 20.55 5.67
N ASN A 700 -12.78 19.62 6.54
CA ASN A 700 -13.71 18.54 6.25
C ASN A 700 -15.06 18.72 6.93
N LYS A 701 -16.09 18.19 6.27
CA LYS A 701 -17.47 18.29 6.70
C LYS A 701 -18.19 16.95 6.60
N VAL A 702 -18.85 16.53 7.68
CA VAL A 702 -19.82 15.43 7.63
C VAL A 702 -21.23 16.02 7.52
N VAL A 703 -22.06 15.45 6.65
CA VAL A 703 -23.46 15.85 6.44
C VAL A 703 -24.38 14.79 7.02
N TYR A 704 -25.17 15.21 8.00
CA TYR A 704 -26.16 14.40 8.73
C TYR A 704 -27.58 14.83 8.32
N PRO A 705 -28.44 13.90 7.87
CA PRO A 705 -29.81 14.23 7.48
C PRO A 705 -30.69 14.50 8.70
N GLY A 706 -31.72 15.32 8.56
CA GLY A 706 -32.58 15.75 9.66
C GLY A 706 -32.03 16.95 10.42
N LYS A 707 -32.73 17.35 11.48
CA LYS A 707 -32.37 18.52 12.28
C LYS A 707 -31.28 18.19 13.28
N ARG A 708 -30.50 19.17 13.72
CA ARG A 708 -29.49 18.97 14.77
C ARG A 708 -30.07 18.34 16.05
N ALA A 709 -31.34 18.59 16.39
CA ALA A 709 -32.01 17.99 17.55
C ALA A 709 -32.21 16.46 17.43
N ASP A 710 -32.22 15.91 16.21
CA ASP A 710 -32.39 14.49 15.93
C ASP A 710 -31.09 13.68 16.15
N TRP A 711 -30.00 14.37 16.51
CA TRP A 711 -28.67 13.78 16.70
C TRP A 711 -28.09 14.12 18.09
N SER A 712 -27.49 13.13 18.73
CA SER A 712 -26.58 13.34 19.85
C SER A 712 -25.20 13.66 19.29
N VAL A 713 -24.58 14.75 19.77
CA VAL A 713 -23.20 15.15 19.46
C VAL A 713 -22.52 15.37 20.81
N VAL A 714 -21.55 14.53 21.14
CA VAL A 714 -20.85 14.52 22.43
C VAL A 714 -19.35 14.42 22.22
N ARG A 715 -18.57 15.04 23.10
CA ARG A 715 -17.12 14.79 23.21
C ARG A 715 -16.86 13.90 24.41
N GLU A 716 -16.28 12.74 24.16
CA GLU A 716 -16.00 11.69 25.14
C GLU A 716 -14.59 11.16 24.86
N ASP A 717 -13.77 11.00 25.90
CA ASP A 717 -12.37 10.50 25.76
C ASP A 717 -11.51 11.33 24.79
N GLY A 718 -11.84 12.62 24.63
CA GLY A 718 -11.24 13.54 23.66
C GLY A 718 -11.76 13.38 22.22
N LEU A 719 -12.45 12.28 21.91
CA LEU A 719 -13.05 12.01 20.60
C LEU A 719 -14.44 12.62 20.50
N LEU A 720 -14.82 13.03 19.29
CA LEU A 720 -16.15 13.52 19.00
C LEU A 720 -17.02 12.37 18.48
N ARG A 721 -18.16 12.13 19.10
CA ARG A 721 -19.11 11.07 18.73
C ARG A 721 -20.45 11.66 18.30
N ILE A 722 -20.96 11.23 17.15
CA ILE A 722 -22.25 11.68 16.60
C ILE A 722 -23.13 10.47 16.28
N ARG A 723 -24.35 10.42 16.81
CA ARG A 723 -25.31 9.32 16.60
C ARG A 723 -26.76 9.81 16.58
N PRO A 724 -27.70 9.13 15.91
CA PRO A 724 -29.11 9.47 16.01
C PRO A 724 -29.60 9.41 17.47
N THR A 725 -30.57 10.25 17.84
CA THR A 725 -31.23 10.16 19.16
C THR A 725 -32.26 9.03 19.22
N ALA A 726 -32.74 8.55 18.08
CA ALA A 726 -33.66 7.44 17.94
C ALA A 726 -33.39 6.61 16.66
N GLY A 727 -33.84 5.36 16.65
CA GLY A 727 -33.64 4.43 15.54
C GLY A 727 -32.37 3.56 15.66
N PRO A 728 -32.13 2.66 14.70
CA PRO A 728 -31.06 1.64 14.76
C PRO A 728 -29.69 2.12 14.24
N GLY A 729 -29.55 3.40 13.88
CA GLY A 729 -28.31 3.93 13.32
C GLY A 729 -27.15 3.95 14.31
N GLY A 730 -25.94 3.65 13.84
CA GLY A 730 -24.74 3.57 14.67
C GLY A 730 -24.15 4.93 15.06
N THR A 731 -22.95 4.91 15.63
CA THR A 731 -22.20 6.06 16.11
C THR A 731 -21.02 6.36 15.18
N ASP A 732 -20.98 7.58 14.65
CA ASP A 732 -19.75 8.12 14.06
C ASP A 732 -18.77 8.46 15.18
N THR A 733 -17.54 7.98 15.08
CA THR A 733 -16.40 8.51 15.81
C THR A 733 -15.59 9.37 14.84
N LEU A 734 -15.56 10.68 15.06
CA LEU A 734 -14.97 11.65 14.13
C LEU A 734 -13.52 11.99 14.50
N LEU A 735 -12.63 11.83 13.51
CA LEU A 735 -11.24 12.28 13.54
C LEU A 735 -11.04 13.35 12.45
N ARG A 736 -10.40 14.46 12.81
CA ARG A 736 -9.98 15.51 11.86
C ARG A 736 -11.11 16.06 10.96
N VAL A 737 -12.31 16.19 11.55
CA VAL A 737 -13.49 16.83 10.95
C VAL A 737 -13.78 18.15 11.67
N GLN A 738 -13.94 19.23 10.91
CA GLN A 738 -14.09 20.59 11.43
C GLN A 738 -15.57 21.03 11.53
N SER A 739 -16.47 20.43 10.73
CA SER A 739 -17.89 20.80 10.75
C SER A 739 -18.85 19.62 10.58
N ALA A 740 -20.01 19.69 11.23
CA ALA A 740 -21.15 18.82 11.00
C ALA A 740 -22.31 19.66 10.47
N GLN A 741 -22.81 19.34 9.28
CA GLN A 741 -23.98 20.00 8.69
C GLN A 741 -25.22 19.13 8.91
N PHE A 742 -26.27 19.77 9.43
CA PHE A 742 -27.63 19.26 9.56
C PHE A 742 -28.56 20.06 8.62
N ASP A 743 -29.81 19.64 8.48
CA ASP A 743 -30.77 20.32 7.59
C ASP A 743 -31.11 21.75 8.04
N ASP A 744 -30.99 22.04 9.34
CA ASP A 744 -31.33 23.32 9.97
C ASP A 744 -30.13 24.18 10.42
N VAL A 745 -28.94 23.58 10.62
CA VAL A 745 -27.76 24.29 11.12
C VAL A 745 -26.45 23.59 10.74
N THR A 746 -25.35 24.35 10.60
CA THR A 746 -23.99 23.80 10.58
C THR A 746 -23.32 24.06 11.93
N VAL A 747 -22.82 23.00 12.56
CA VAL A 747 -22.10 23.05 13.83
C VAL A 747 -20.60 23.04 13.56
N ASP A 748 -19.90 24.03 14.11
CA ASP A 748 -18.45 24.08 14.16
C ASP A 748 -17.94 23.13 15.27
N LEU A 749 -17.31 22.04 14.84
CA LEU A 749 -16.85 20.96 15.72
C LEU A 749 -15.53 21.28 16.43
N THR A 750 -14.84 22.35 16.01
CA THR A 750 -13.57 22.78 16.61
C THR A 750 -13.77 23.56 17.92
N LYS A 751 -15.02 23.94 18.22
CA LYS A 751 -15.45 24.68 19.42
C LYS A 751 -16.14 23.81 20.48
N LEU A 752 -16.34 22.52 20.19
CA LEU A 752 -16.82 21.48 21.10
C LEU A 752 -15.64 20.71 21.69
#